data_AF-A0A229RQ08-F1
#
_entry.id   AF-A0A229RQ08-F1
#
_cell.length_a   1.000
_cell.length_b   1.000
_cell.length_c   1.000
_cell.angle_alpha   90.00
_cell.angle_beta   90.00
_cell.angle_gamma   90.00
#
_symmetry.space_group_name_H-M   'P 1'
#
loop_
_entity.id
_entity.type
_entity.pdbx_description
1 polymer ?
#
loop_
_entity_poly.entity_id
_entity_poly.type
_entity_poly.pdbx_seq_one_letter_code
_entity_poly.pdbx_strand_id
1 'polypeptide(L)'
;MEILADAATLALYTTDASNYRHVPRGVVLPRSVDEVIEAVAACREAGLPVIARGGGTSVAGNSCGPGVVIDTSRHLGGVLDLDPGSRTARVAPGTVLDDLQALAAPHGLRFGPDPSTHSRCTIGGMIGNNACGSHSVAYGRTVDVVRELDVLLYDGTRLTVGPTSPSEVDARAARPGTEGRVFSELRALVRENLALLRTELSSFSRRVSGYGLEHLLPENGFDVAKALVGSEGTCVTVLGATVSLAEVPKRKVLAVLGFESDIAAADAVPSILPWSPLTVEGVDADLVALLEPGRADGLPPGGAWLFVEMEDPDRARGLIDGLRGALTGSALLDDAAAQKRLWRIREEGAGLATRLAGGEEAWPGWEDAAVPPARLGAYLREFKELMRRHGRKSVVYGHYGEGCLHLRLDFDLLSPQGISGFRSFLEEAADLVAAHGGSLSGEHGDGQARSELLSRMYSPEILALFARFKGIFDPAGMMNPGILVNPRPVDADLRVRRAPLELEDVTALAYPEDQGSFGQAMRRCVGVGKCRNTTGAGVMCPSYRATREEKHSTRGRAHLLAEMVNGEVITDGWRSEEVAEALDLCLSCKGCLSDCPVDVDMATYKAEFLHQHHKGRLRPASHYSMGWLPVWLRAASLAPRVANTMSRRFSGLLKKFGGIAPERDLPTFAKTPFTRRRADLKRWATGPRRVVLWPDSFNNHLTPDVLDAAAEVLTAAGYDVVLPDRGVCCGLTWVSTGQLDVAKNVLRRTLSVLEPYLRAGYQVAGLEPSCTALFRGDLAALLPGDPVAELLAGRTRTFAELVADSPLEFRSLDVEALSQVHCHQHAVLGFGADEAAMRAAGIHNSTMDSGCCGLAGNFGFERGHYDVSVACAEDRMLPAIRAAAEGTEVVADGFSCRTQIEQLDGRRALHLAELLRRALP
;
A
#
# COMPACT_ATOMS: atom_id res chain seq x y z
N MET A 1 15.36 1.62 24.43
CA MET A 1 14.14 1.83 23.64
C MET A 1 14.15 3.23 23.03
N GLU A 2 13.39 3.49 21.98
CA GLU A 2 13.04 4.88 21.60
C GLU A 2 11.74 5.27 22.31
N ILE A 3 11.69 6.45 22.91
CA ILE A 3 10.50 7.04 23.53
C ILE A 3 10.27 8.39 22.83
N LEU A 4 9.11 8.53 22.19
CA LEU A 4 8.80 9.63 21.29
C LEU A 4 7.47 10.28 21.68
N ALA A 5 7.46 11.60 21.77
CA ALA A 5 6.29 12.38 22.19
C ALA A 5 6.22 13.77 21.50
N ASP A 6 7.01 13.97 20.45
CA ASP A 6 6.93 15.13 19.57
C ASP A 6 5.64 15.09 18.72
N ALA A 7 5.19 16.25 18.23
CA ALA A 7 3.94 16.38 17.50
C ALA A 7 3.89 15.48 16.25
N ALA A 8 5.01 15.32 15.52
CA ALA A 8 5.07 14.46 14.34
C ALA A 8 4.82 12.99 14.72
N THR A 9 5.49 12.48 15.74
CA THR A 9 5.30 11.11 16.23
C THR A 9 3.88 10.90 16.75
N LEU A 10 3.33 11.82 17.56
CA LEU A 10 1.95 11.69 18.04
C LEU A 10 0.95 11.67 16.86
N ALA A 11 1.12 12.55 15.87
CA ALA A 11 0.31 12.63 14.66
C ALA A 11 0.30 11.33 13.84
N LEU A 12 1.48 10.70 13.64
CA LEU A 12 1.63 9.45 12.88
C LEU A 12 0.85 8.28 13.46
N TYR A 13 0.72 8.24 14.79
CA TYR A 13 0.14 7.15 15.56
C TYR A 13 -1.31 7.40 16.02
N THR A 14 -1.94 8.49 15.57
CA THR A 14 -3.34 8.82 15.92
C THR A 14 -4.37 7.81 15.38
N THR A 15 -4.06 7.13 14.28
CA THR A 15 -4.99 6.22 13.57
C THR A 15 -4.34 4.88 13.23
N ASP A 16 -5.19 3.89 12.96
CA ASP A 16 -4.87 2.72 12.14
C ASP A 16 -5.65 2.78 10.81
N ALA A 17 -6.02 1.63 10.23
CA ALA A 17 -6.81 1.61 9.00
C ALA A 17 -8.33 1.78 9.23
N SER A 18 -8.77 1.93 10.48
CA SER A 18 -10.17 2.14 10.86
C SER A 18 -10.66 3.57 10.65
N ASN A 19 -11.94 3.81 10.92
CA ASN A 19 -12.51 5.15 10.94
C ASN A 19 -12.16 5.97 12.20
N TYR A 20 -11.38 5.48 13.16
CA TYR A 20 -11.19 6.11 14.47
C TYR A 20 -9.85 6.83 14.63
N ARG A 21 -9.83 7.88 15.45
CA ARG A 21 -8.66 8.72 15.75
C ARG A 21 -8.54 8.99 17.25
N HIS A 22 -7.40 8.60 17.81
CA HIS A 22 -7.04 8.83 19.22
C HIS A 22 -5.63 9.37 19.31
N VAL A 23 -5.45 10.60 19.80
CA VAL A 23 -4.11 11.17 20.00
C VAL A 23 -3.42 10.44 21.18
N PRO A 24 -2.29 9.74 20.97
CA PRO A 24 -1.61 9.05 22.05
C PRO A 24 -0.89 10.03 22.98
N ARG A 25 -0.51 9.55 24.17
CA ARG A 25 0.29 10.30 25.16
C ARG A 25 1.80 10.19 24.91
N GLY A 26 2.20 9.22 24.09
CA GLY A 26 3.57 8.92 23.70
C GLY A 26 3.63 7.61 22.94
N VAL A 27 4.75 7.38 22.25
CA VAL A 27 5.02 6.15 21.48
C VAL A 27 6.35 5.58 21.95
N VAL A 28 6.39 4.27 22.17
CA VAL A 28 7.59 3.51 22.50
C VAL A 28 7.88 2.52 21.39
N LEU A 29 9.11 2.53 20.88
CA LEU A 29 9.62 1.57 19.89
C LEU A 29 10.68 0.68 20.59
N PRO A 30 10.27 -0.47 21.18
CA PRO A 30 11.16 -1.37 21.88
C PRO A 30 12.02 -2.18 20.91
N ARG A 31 13.26 -2.46 21.32
CA ARG A 31 14.27 -3.26 20.61
C ARG A 31 14.45 -4.65 21.23
N SER A 32 13.93 -4.87 22.43
CA SER A 32 13.97 -6.14 23.16
C SER A 32 12.68 -6.36 23.97
N VAL A 33 12.49 -7.57 24.47
CA VAL A 33 11.40 -7.91 25.41
C VAL A 33 11.54 -7.14 26.72
N ASP A 34 12.78 -6.96 27.22
CA ASP A 34 13.02 -6.26 28.49
C ASP A 34 12.60 -4.78 28.39
N GLU A 35 12.81 -4.14 27.23
CA GLU A 35 12.34 -2.78 26.97
C GLU A 35 10.81 -2.67 26.95
N VAL A 36 10.07 -3.73 26.58
CA VAL A 36 8.60 -3.76 26.73
C VAL A 36 8.20 -3.83 28.21
N ILE A 37 8.91 -4.64 29.00
CA ILE A 37 8.66 -4.78 30.44
C ILE A 37 8.91 -3.46 31.17
N GLU A 38 10.02 -2.77 30.86
CA GLU A 38 10.34 -1.44 31.36
C GLU A 38 9.28 -0.40 30.96
N ALA A 39 8.84 -0.41 29.69
CA ALA A 39 7.81 0.52 29.21
C ALA A 39 6.47 0.34 29.94
N VAL A 40 6.02 -0.90 30.13
CA VAL A 40 4.78 -1.19 30.88
C VAL A 40 4.93 -0.83 32.36
N ALA A 41 6.09 -1.07 32.97
CA ALA A 41 6.37 -0.66 34.35
C ALA A 41 6.31 0.87 34.52
N ALA A 42 6.93 1.63 33.61
CA ALA A 42 6.87 3.09 33.61
C ALA A 42 5.44 3.62 33.38
N CYS A 43 4.67 2.98 32.49
CA CYS A 43 3.25 3.33 32.29
C CYS A 43 2.41 3.07 33.56
N ARG A 44 2.66 1.96 34.26
CA ARG A 44 2.01 1.65 35.55
C ARG A 44 2.35 2.69 36.63
N GLU A 45 3.62 3.05 36.77
CA GLU A 45 4.06 4.07 37.74
C GLU A 45 3.46 5.45 37.44
N ALA A 46 3.27 5.78 36.16
CA ALA A 46 2.63 7.02 35.71
C ALA A 46 1.08 6.98 35.71
N GLY A 47 0.46 5.83 35.95
CA GLY A 47 -0.99 5.65 35.82
C GLY A 47 -1.51 5.87 34.39
N LEU A 48 -0.74 5.43 33.39
CA LEU A 48 -1.07 5.57 31.97
C LEU A 48 -1.51 4.23 31.35
N PRO A 49 -2.56 4.21 30.51
CA PRO A 49 -2.92 3.03 29.74
C PRO A 49 -1.88 2.65 28.69
N VAL A 50 -1.83 1.37 28.34
CA VAL A 50 -0.95 0.79 27.32
C VAL A 50 -1.78 0.29 26.14
N ILE A 51 -1.33 0.62 24.92
CA ILE A 51 -1.90 0.14 23.65
C ILE A 51 -0.80 -0.62 22.90
N ALA A 52 -0.96 -1.93 22.75
CA ALA A 52 -0.05 -2.74 21.95
C ALA A 52 -0.30 -2.52 20.45
N ARG A 53 0.76 -2.31 19.66
CA ARG A 53 0.66 -2.07 18.21
C ARG A 53 1.67 -2.92 17.42
N GLY A 54 1.18 -3.48 16.32
CA GLY A 54 1.98 -4.11 15.26
C GLY A 54 2.11 -3.17 14.07
N GLY A 55 1.89 -3.66 12.84
CA GLY A 55 1.95 -2.83 11.63
C GLY A 55 0.90 -1.68 11.53
N GLY A 56 -0.04 -1.57 12.49
CA GLY A 56 -1.10 -0.56 12.49
C GLY A 56 -2.06 -0.70 11.31
N THR A 57 -2.36 -1.93 10.90
CA THR A 57 -3.18 -2.27 9.72
C THR A 57 -4.59 -2.71 10.06
N SER A 58 -4.99 -2.67 11.33
CA SER A 58 -6.34 -3.02 11.77
C SER A 58 -7.36 -2.01 11.24
N VAL A 59 -8.55 -2.47 10.85
CA VAL A 59 -9.69 -1.64 10.45
C VAL A 59 -10.71 -1.43 11.58
N ALA A 60 -10.47 -2.01 12.76
CA ALA A 60 -11.40 -2.00 13.89
C ALA A 60 -11.18 -0.84 14.88
N GLY A 61 -10.05 -0.13 14.84
CA GLY A 61 -9.73 0.98 15.76
C GLY A 61 -9.22 0.51 17.11
N ASN A 62 -8.61 -0.67 17.14
CA ASN A 62 -8.07 -1.31 18.33
C ASN A 62 -6.54 -1.19 18.46
N SER A 63 -5.86 -0.63 17.45
CA SER A 63 -4.41 -0.44 17.46
C SER A 63 -3.97 1.03 17.61
N CYS A 64 -4.92 1.92 17.95
CA CYS A 64 -4.70 3.29 18.41
C CYS A 64 -5.54 3.54 19.69
N GLY A 65 -5.16 4.50 20.52
CA GLY A 65 -5.87 4.80 21.76
C GLY A 65 -5.19 5.90 22.61
N PRO A 66 -5.90 6.46 23.61
CA PRO A 66 -5.49 7.67 24.35
C PRO A 66 -4.42 7.45 25.44
N GLY A 67 -3.54 6.47 25.26
CA GLY A 67 -2.49 6.07 26.21
C GLY A 67 -1.10 6.07 25.57
N VAL A 68 -0.18 5.26 26.10
CA VAL A 68 1.13 5.03 25.48
C VAL A 68 1.03 3.88 24.48
N VAL A 69 1.41 4.14 23.23
CA VAL A 69 1.45 3.11 22.18
C VAL A 69 2.81 2.42 22.20
N ILE A 70 2.82 1.09 22.30
CA ILE A 70 4.04 0.26 22.20
C ILE A 70 4.02 -0.42 20.84
N ASP A 71 4.80 0.09 19.88
CA ASP A 71 4.88 -0.44 18.51
C ASP A 71 6.10 -1.36 18.35
N THR A 72 5.84 -2.66 18.33
CA THR A 72 6.87 -3.71 18.21
C THR A 72 7.38 -3.90 16.78
N SER A 73 6.72 -3.34 15.77
CA SER A 73 6.94 -3.69 14.35
C SER A 73 8.22 -3.15 13.73
N ARG A 74 8.90 -2.19 14.37
CA ARG A 74 10.12 -1.56 13.83
C ARG A 74 11.39 -2.33 14.17
N HIS A 75 11.57 -2.71 15.45
CA HIS A 75 12.83 -3.30 15.95
C HIS A 75 12.64 -4.66 16.63
N LEU A 76 11.44 -5.01 17.13
CA LEU A 76 11.18 -6.23 17.89
C LEU A 76 10.46 -7.29 17.02
N GLY A 77 11.06 -7.62 15.88
CA GLY A 77 10.60 -8.64 14.95
C GLY A 77 11.65 -9.72 14.68
N GLY A 78 11.23 -10.82 14.06
CA GLY A 78 12.10 -11.91 13.63
C GLY A 78 11.64 -13.28 14.11
N VAL A 79 11.97 -14.30 13.33
CA VAL A 79 11.83 -15.70 13.72
C VAL A 79 12.99 -16.05 14.66
N LEU A 80 12.67 -16.43 15.88
CA LEU A 80 13.63 -16.74 16.95
C LEU A 80 14.11 -18.20 16.87
N ASP A 81 13.23 -19.09 16.42
CA ASP A 81 13.49 -20.51 16.20
C ASP A 81 12.52 -21.07 15.14
N LEU A 82 12.95 -22.07 14.37
CA LEU A 82 12.13 -22.76 13.38
C LEU A 82 12.56 -24.23 13.30
N ASP A 83 11.66 -25.14 13.65
CA ASP A 83 11.86 -26.58 13.59
C ASP A 83 10.93 -27.21 12.52
N PRO A 84 11.48 -27.60 11.35
CA PRO A 84 10.70 -28.28 10.31
C PRO A 84 10.21 -29.67 10.74
N GLY A 85 10.86 -30.31 11.71
CA GLY A 85 10.54 -31.64 12.20
C GLY A 85 9.26 -31.67 13.03
N SER A 86 9.15 -30.79 14.04
CA SER A 86 7.89 -30.57 14.77
C SER A 86 6.88 -29.69 14.03
N ARG A 87 7.30 -29.02 12.94
CA ARG A 87 6.53 -28.03 12.18
C ARG A 87 6.11 -26.86 13.07
N THR A 88 7.07 -26.30 13.80
CA THR A 88 6.84 -25.15 14.68
C THR A 88 7.82 -24.03 14.41
N ALA A 89 7.43 -22.81 14.78
CA ALA A 89 8.31 -21.66 14.83
C ALA A 89 8.03 -20.84 16.10
N ARG A 90 9.08 -20.26 16.67
CA ARG A 90 8.98 -19.28 17.75
C ARG A 90 9.28 -17.89 17.18
N VAL A 91 8.43 -16.92 17.44
CA VAL A 91 8.49 -15.59 16.79
C VAL A 91 8.32 -14.45 17.76
N ALA A 92 8.96 -13.32 17.46
CA ALA A 92 8.74 -12.04 18.14
C ALA A 92 7.40 -11.39 17.71
N PRO A 93 6.76 -10.55 18.53
CA PRO A 93 5.45 -9.95 18.24
C PRO A 93 5.45 -9.01 17.02
N GLY A 94 6.59 -8.38 16.71
CA GLY A 94 6.79 -7.51 15.55
C GLY A 94 7.13 -8.23 14.25
N THR A 95 7.24 -9.56 14.25
CA THR A 95 7.60 -10.34 13.04
C THR A 95 6.54 -10.19 11.97
N VAL A 96 6.92 -9.74 10.76
CA VAL A 96 6.02 -9.68 9.61
C VAL A 96 5.73 -11.10 9.11
N LEU A 97 4.48 -11.39 8.72
CA LEU A 97 4.08 -12.74 8.31
C LEU A 97 4.92 -13.25 7.12
N ASP A 98 5.19 -12.41 6.12
CA ASP A 98 6.01 -12.80 4.96
C ASP A 98 7.46 -13.15 5.33
N ASP A 99 8.05 -12.57 6.38
CA ASP A 99 9.39 -12.93 6.85
C ASP A 99 9.40 -14.37 7.40
N LEU A 100 8.35 -14.76 8.13
CA LEU A 100 8.16 -16.15 8.58
C LEU A 100 7.90 -17.10 7.40
N GLN A 101 7.05 -16.71 6.44
CA GLN A 101 6.76 -17.55 5.28
C GLN A 101 8.02 -17.77 4.41
N ALA A 102 8.84 -16.73 4.21
CA ALA A 102 10.08 -16.82 3.44
C ALA A 102 11.09 -17.82 4.06
N LEU A 103 11.13 -17.90 5.40
CA LEU A 103 11.98 -18.85 6.13
C LEU A 103 11.39 -20.28 6.17
N ALA A 104 10.06 -20.42 6.18
CA ALA A 104 9.39 -21.73 6.17
C ALA A 104 9.34 -22.39 4.77
N ALA A 105 9.25 -21.59 3.70
CA ALA A 105 9.04 -22.08 2.33
C ALA A 105 10.10 -23.08 1.82
N PRO A 106 11.42 -22.94 2.09
CA PRO A 106 12.42 -23.94 1.70
C PRO A 106 12.19 -25.33 2.29
N HIS A 107 11.40 -25.45 3.36
CA HIS A 107 11.05 -26.70 4.01
C HIS A 107 9.70 -27.28 3.53
N GLY A 108 9.04 -26.64 2.56
CA GLY A 108 7.68 -27.01 2.13
C GLY A 108 6.61 -26.67 3.17
N LEU A 109 6.93 -25.77 4.11
CA LEU A 109 6.05 -25.33 5.19
C LEU A 109 5.60 -23.88 4.99
N ARG A 110 4.46 -23.54 5.58
CA ARG A 110 3.94 -22.17 5.65
C ARG A 110 3.28 -21.90 7.00
N PHE A 111 3.13 -20.64 7.35
CA PHE A 111 2.13 -20.26 8.34
C PHE A 111 0.75 -20.35 7.68
N GLY A 112 -0.25 -20.82 8.43
CA GLY A 112 -1.56 -21.19 7.87
C GLY A 112 -2.38 -19.97 7.43
N PRO A 113 -2.88 -19.15 8.38
CA PRO A 113 -3.65 -17.93 8.09
C PRO A 113 -2.86 -16.91 7.26
N ASP A 114 -3.48 -16.41 6.18
CA ASP A 114 -2.88 -15.47 5.24
C ASP A 114 -3.76 -14.24 4.96
N PRO A 115 -3.83 -13.27 5.89
CA PRO A 115 -4.60 -12.06 5.68
C PRO A 115 -4.04 -11.28 4.48
N SER A 116 -4.89 -10.49 3.81
CA SER A 116 -4.47 -9.57 2.73
C SER A 116 -3.39 -8.54 3.16
N THR A 117 -3.09 -8.48 4.47
CA THR A 117 -2.04 -7.66 5.07
C THR A 117 -0.69 -8.37 5.27
N HIS A 118 -0.54 -9.65 4.88
CA HIS A 118 0.64 -10.51 5.13
C HIS A 118 2.03 -9.87 4.97
N SER A 119 2.23 -9.05 3.94
CA SER A 119 3.48 -8.32 3.66
C SER A 119 3.82 -7.15 4.61
N ARG A 120 2.98 -6.88 5.63
CA ARG A 120 3.20 -5.81 6.63
C ARG A 120 2.47 -6.00 7.97
N CYS A 121 1.50 -6.90 8.10
CA CYS A 121 0.93 -7.25 9.41
C CYS A 121 1.95 -8.08 10.20
N THR A 122 1.94 -7.92 11.52
CA THR A 122 2.84 -8.67 12.41
C THR A 122 2.09 -9.79 13.13
N ILE A 123 2.79 -10.88 13.47
CA ILE A 123 2.18 -12.03 14.15
C ILE A 123 1.51 -11.62 15.47
N GLY A 124 2.09 -10.67 16.23
CA GLY A 124 1.45 -10.12 17.43
C GLY A 124 0.12 -9.42 17.15
N GLY A 125 0.00 -8.70 16.03
CA GLY A 125 -1.27 -8.11 15.58
C GLY A 125 -2.28 -9.15 15.11
N MET A 126 -1.82 -10.22 14.44
CA MET A 126 -2.67 -11.35 14.05
C MET A 126 -3.23 -12.10 15.27
N ILE A 127 -2.42 -12.28 16.31
CA ILE A 127 -2.84 -12.82 17.61
C ILE A 127 -3.86 -11.89 18.27
N GLY A 128 -3.63 -10.58 18.26
CA GLY A 128 -4.54 -9.57 18.80
C GLY A 128 -5.94 -9.65 18.18
N ASN A 129 -6.04 -9.80 16.86
CA ASN A 129 -7.31 -9.77 16.12
C ASN A 129 -7.92 -11.16 15.82
N ASN A 130 -7.27 -12.26 16.23
CA ASN A 130 -7.54 -13.62 15.74
C ASN A 130 -7.63 -13.69 14.20
N ALA A 131 -6.66 -13.08 13.52
CA ALA A 131 -6.71 -12.86 12.08
C ALA A 131 -6.80 -14.17 11.28
N CYS A 132 -7.49 -14.11 10.14
CA CYS A 132 -7.68 -15.21 9.20
C CYS A 132 -7.03 -14.85 7.84
N GLY A 133 -7.53 -15.43 6.76
CA GLY A 133 -7.03 -15.19 5.40
C GLY A 133 -7.83 -15.98 4.37
N SER A 134 -7.45 -15.87 3.08
CA SER A 134 -8.15 -16.57 2.00
C SER A 134 -8.13 -18.09 2.16
N HIS A 135 -7.05 -18.67 2.68
CA HIS A 135 -6.93 -20.13 2.86
C HIS A 135 -7.43 -20.62 4.24
N SER A 136 -8.25 -19.82 4.94
CA SER A 136 -8.83 -20.18 6.24
C SER A 136 -9.69 -21.45 6.22
N VAL A 137 -10.33 -21.79 5.09
CA VAL A 137 -11.03 -23.08 4.88
C VAL A 137 -10.09 -24.28 5.09
N ALA A 138 -8.81 -24.16 4.68
CA ALA A 138 -7.82 -25.23 4.79
C ALA A 138 -6.98 -25.17 6.08
N TYR A 139 -6.67 -23.96 6.56
CA TYR A 139 -5.68 -23.74 7.62
C TYR A 139 -6.22 -23.10 8.90
N GLY A 140 -7.52 -22.79 8.95
CA GLY A 140 -8.16 -22.16 10.10
C GLY A 140 -7.73 -20.71 10.32
N ARG A 141 -7.83 -20.28 11.57
CA ARG A 141 -7.61 -18.91 12.05
C ARG A 141 -6.31 -18.84 12.86
N THR A 142 -5.90 -17.64 13.28
CA THR A 142 -4.68 -17.49 14.13
C THR A 142 -4.78 -18.30 15.43
N VAL A 143 -5.96 -18.40 16.05
CA VAL A 143 -6.19 -19.22 17.26
C VAL A 143 -5.98 -20.72 17.02
N ASP A 144 -6.11 -21.19 15.79
CA ASP A 144 -5.97 -22.61 15.47
C ASP A 144 -4.49 -23.03 15.38
N VAL A 145 -3.60 -22.11 15.00
CA VAL A 145 -2.14 -22.33 14.86
C VAL A 145 -1.28 -21.90 16.06
N VAL A 146 -1.78 -21.03 16.95
CA VAL A 146 -1.08 -20.68 18.20
C VAL A 146 -1.01 -21.89 19.14
N ARG A 147 0.17 -22.11 19.74
CA ARG A 147 0.44 -23.19 20.73
C ARG A 147 0.77 -22.67 22.11
N GLU A 148 1.57 -21.61 22.18
CA GLU A 148 2.03 -21.03 23.43
C GLU A 148 2.22 -19.52 23.23
N LEU A 149 1.90 -18.73 24.25
CA LEU A 149 2.16 -17.30 24.31
C LEU A 149 3.01 -16.97 25.54
N ASP A 150 4.00 -16.10 25.32
CA ASP A 150 4.77 -15.41 26.36
C ASP A 150 4.18 -14.02 26.49
N VAL A 151 3.62 -13.68 27.66
CA VAL A 151 2.74 -12.53 27.85
C VAL A 151 3.08 -11.73 29.11
N LEU A 152 2.79 -10.43 29.07
CA LEU A 152 2.98 -9.49 30.16
C LEU A 152 1.64 -8.87 30.58
N LEU A 153 1.37 -8.88 31.89
CA LEU A 153 0.24 -8.19 32.51
C LEU A 153 0.67 -6.77 32.94
N TYR A 154 -0.30 -5.87 33.13
CA TYR A 154 -0.02 -4.48 33.51
C TYR A 154 0.72 -4.33 34.85
N ASP A 155 0.49 -5.26 35.79
CA ASP A 155 1.20 -5.30 37.08
C ASP A 155 2.68 -5.73 36.97
N GLY A 156 3.14 -6.09 35.76
CA GLY A 156 4.50 -6.55 35.48
C GLY A 156 4.67 -8.08 35.57
N THR A 157 3.62 -8.83 35.88
CA THR A 157 3.67 -10.30 35.88
C THR A 157 3.85 -10.81 34.46
N ARG A 158 4.90 -11.60 34.23
CA ARG A 158 5.13 -12.34 32.99
C ARG A 158 4.64 -13.78 33.14
N LEU A 159 3.89 -14.27 32.15
CA LEU A 159 3.37 -15.63 32.12
C LEU A 159 3.70 -16.30 30.79
N THR A 160 3.99 -17.60 30.84
CA THR A 160 3.95 -18.48 29.67
C THR A 160 2.69 -19.34 29.78
N VAL A 161 1.84 -19.30 28.74
CA VAL A 161 0.49 -19.89 28.73
C VAL A 161 0.24 -20.68 27.44
N GLY A 162 -0.64 -21.70 27.54
CA GLY A 162 -0.98 -22.65 26.48
C GLY A 162 -2.02 -23.65 26.98
N PRO A 163 -2.19 -24.81 26.31
CA PRO A 163 -2.94 -25.95 26.85
C PRO A 163 -2.46 -26.31 28.26
N THR A 164 -3.37 -26.45 29.22
CA THR A 164 -3.03 -26.67 30.63
C THR A 164 -3.86 -27.81 31.21
N SER A 165 -3.23 -28.91 31.64
CA SER A 165 -3.97 -30.03 32.24
C SER A 165 -4.64 -29.64 33.56
N PRO A 166 -5.73 -30.32 34.00
CA PRO A 166 -6.39 -30.00 35.27
C PRO A 166 -5.43 -29.99 36.49
N SER A 167 -4.46 -30.90 36.52
CA SER A 167 -3.42 -30.94 37.55
C SER A 167 -2.47 -29.73 37.50
N GLU A 168 -2.16 -29.22 36.32
CA GLU A 168 -1.34 -28.01 36.16
C GLU A 168 -2.14 -26.75 36.48
N VAL A 169 -3.44 -26.68 36.14
CA VAL A 169 -4.33 -25.61 36.58
C VAL A 169 -4.39 -25.54 38.10
N ASP A 170 -4.57 -26.68 38.78
CA ASP A 170 -4.60 -26.74 40.24
C ASP A 170 -3.23 -26.36 40.85
N ALA A 171 -2.12 -26.82 40.26
CA ALA A 171 -0.77 -26.48 40.72
C ALA A 171 -0.40 -25.01 40.50
N ARG A 172 -0.82 -24.39 39.38
CA ARG A 172 -0.64 -22.96 39.12
C ARG A 172 -1.54 -22.11 40.01
N ALA A 173 -2.82 -22.48 40.17
CA ALA A 173 -3.77 -21.79 41.05
C ALA A 173 -3.35 -21.78 42.53
N ALA A 174 -2.53 -22.76 42.96
CA ALA A 174 -1.96 -22.82 44.31
C ALA A 174 -0.70 -21.96 44.52
N ARG A 175 -0.15 -21.32 43.47
CA ARG A 175 1.02 -20.42 43.60
C ARG A 175 0.64 -19.12 44.30
N PRO A 176 1.56 -18.48 45.05
CA PRO A 176 1.33 -17.13 45.56
C PRO A 176 1.39 -16.08 44.43
N GLY A 177 0.78 -14.92 44.65
CA GLY A 177 0.85 -13.78 43.73
C GLY A 177 -0.12 -13.86 42.54
N THR A 178 0.13 -13.02 41.53
CA THR A 178 -0.80 -12.81 40.41
C THR A 178 -1.04 -14.07 39.57
N GLU A 179 -0.04 -14.92 39.33
CA GLU A 179 -0.25 -16.16 38.57
C GLU A 179 -1.29 -17.06 39.25
N GLY A 180 -1.18 -17.28 40.55
CA GLY A 180 -2.15 -18.10 41.30
C GLY A 180 -3.55 -17.52 41.30
N ARG A 181 -3.66 -16.18 41.45
CA ARG A 181 -4.94 -15.46 41.29
C ARG A 181 -5.55 -15.76 39.92
N VAL A 182 -4.80 -15.53 38.84
CA VAL A 182 -5.25 -15.72 37.45
C VAL A 182 -5.75 -17.13 37.23
N PHE A 183 -4.96 -18.16 37.54
CA PHE A 183 -5.37 -19.54 37.31
C PHE A 183 -6.53 -19.98 38.23
N SER A 184 -6.61 -19.49 39.47
CA SER A 184 -7.74 -19.79 40.35
C SER A 184 -9.04 -19.14 39.86
N GLU A 185 -9.00 -17.88 39.42
CA GLU A 185 -10.17 -17.15 38.95
C GLU A 185 -10.64 -17.62 37.56
N LEU A 186 -9.74 -17.97 36.64
CA LEU A 186 -10.10 -18.63 35.37
C LEU A 186 -10.81 -19.97 35.62
N ARG A 187 -10.25 -20.80 36.54
CA ARG A 187 -10.85 -22.09 36.92
C ARG A 187 -12.25 -21.89 37.53
N ALA A 188 -12.45 -20.85 38.34
CA ALA A 188 -13.75 -20.50 38.88
C ALA A 188 -14.74 -20.07 37.78
N LEU A 189 -14.33 -19.11 36.93
CA LEU A 189 -15.11 -18.60 35.78
C LEU A 189 -15.63 -19.74 34.91
N VAL A 190 -14.76 -20.68 34.52
CA VAL A 190 -15.16 -21.82 33.69
C VAL A 190 -16.11 -22.77 34.42
N ARG A 191 -15.75 -23.20 35.65
CA ARG A 191 -16.54 -24.20 36.39
C ARG A 191 -17.94 -23.72 36.74
N GLU A 192 -18.11 -22.43 36.99
CA GLU A 192 -19.39 -21.78 37.28
C GLU A 192 -20.29 -21.64 36.04
N ASN A 193 -19.72 -21.63 34.82
CA ASN A 193 -20.42 -21.21 33.60
C ASN A 193 -20.37 -22.21 32.43
N LEU A 194 -19.98 -23.47 32.68
CA LEU A 194 -19.81 -24.52 31.66
C LEU A 194 -20.97 -24.65 30.66
N ALA A 195 -22.22 -24.50 31.10
CA ALA A 195 -23.38 -24.61 30.21
C ALA A 195 -23.43 -23.45 29.20
N LEU A 196 -23.35 -22.21 29.71
CA LEU A 196 -23.41 -20.98 28.91
C LEU A 196 -22.28 -20.90 27.88
N LEU A 197 -21.05 -21.25 28.30
CA LEU A 197 -19.88 -21.31 27.42
C LEU A 197 -20.04 -22.35 26.29
N ARG A 198 -20.77 -23.44 26.50
CA ARG A 198 -21.00 -24.46 25.45
C ARG A 198 -22.12 -24.10 24.48
N THR A 199 -23.09 -23.29 24.91
CA THR A 199 -24.31 -23.01 24.12
C THR A 199 -24.28 -21.68 23.38
N GLU A 200 -23.66 -20.65 23.95
CA GLU A 200 -23.55 -19.32 23.33
C GLU A 200 -22.17 -19.09 22.70
N LEU A 201 -21.11 -19.63 23.32
CA LEU A 201 -19.84 -19.85 22.60
C LEU A 201 -19.92 -21.19 21.83
N SER A 202 -18.81 -21.74 21.35
CA SER A 202 -18.74 -22.98 20.51
C SER A 202 -19.61 -23.12 19.22
N SER A 203 -20.46 -22.16 18.82
CA SER A 203 -21.56 -22.39 17.83
C SER A 203 -21.17 -22.52 16.35
N PHE A 204 -20.14 -21.81 15.86
CA PHE A 204 -19.54 -22.02 14.54
C PHE A 204 -18.07 -21.53 14.50
N SER A 205 -17.30 -21.99 13.51
CA SER A 205 -15.84 -21.79 13.43
C SER A 205 -15.39 -20.35 13.20
N ARG A 206 -16.07 -19.59 12.34
CA ARG A 206 -15.66 -18.24 11.91
C ARG A 206 -16.17 -17.11 12.83
N ARG A 207 -16.48 -17.42 14.10
CA ARG A 207 -16.77 -16.39 15.10
C ARG A 207 -15.47 -15.84 15.70
N VAL A 208 -15.28 -14.53 15.57
CA VAL A 208 -14.14 -13.80 16.16
C VAL A 208 -14.58 -12.78 17.22
N SER A 209 -15.82 -12.27 17.16
CA SER A 209 -16.30 -11.26 18.11
C SER A 209 -16.33 -11.74 19.57
N GLY A 210 -15.86 -10.90 20.50
CA GLY A 210 -15.74 -11.22 21.93
C GLY A 210 -14.48 -12.03 22.29
N TYR A 211 -14.39 -12.50 23.54
CA TYR A 211 -13.28 -13.37 23.96
C TYR A 211 -13.60 -14.85 23.68
N GLY A 212 -12.60 -15.60 23.21
CA GLY A 212 -12.67 -17.04 22.93
C GLY A 212 -12.70 -17.93 24.18
N LEU A 213 -13.62 -17.69 25.12
CA LEU A 213 -13.68 -18.39 26.41
C LEU A 213 -14.04 -19.88 26.26
N GLU A 214 -14.58 -20.31 25.13
CA GLU A 214 -14.78 -21.74 24.81
C GLU A 214 -13.46 -22.53 24.84
N HIS A 215 -12.32 -21.91 24.54
CA HIS A 215 -11.01 -22.57 24.60
C HIS A 215 -10.60 -22.96 26.02
N LEU A 216 -11.20 -22.34 27.04
CA LEU A 216 -10.99 -22.70 28.44
C LEU A 216 -11.86 -23.90 28.90
N LEU A 217 -12.76 -24.42 28.06
CA LEU A 217 -13.55 -25.61 28.41
C LEU A 217 -12.62 -26.83 28.60
N PRO A 218 -12.91 -27.74 29.56
CA PRO A 218 -12.06 -28.91 29.82
C PRO A 218 -11.83 -29.81 28.60
N GLU A 219 -12.86 -30.01 27.77
CA GLU A 219 -12.79 -30.75 26.51
C GLU A 219 -11.91 -30.08 25.44
N ASN A 220 -11.67 -28.78 25.57
CA ASN A 220 -10.79 -27.99 24.69
C ASN A 220 -9.38 -27.81 25.29
N GLY A 221 -9.06 -28.50 26.39
CA GLY A 221 -7.72 -28.56 26.97
C GLY A 221 -7.35 -27.40 27.90
N PHE A 222 -8.33 -26.58 28.33
CA PHE A 222 -8.11 -25.37 29.13
C PHE A 222 -6.99 -24.49 28.53
N ASP A 223 -7.11 -24.18 27.24
CA ASP A 223 -6.05 -23.50 26.48
C ASP A 223 -6.09 -21.99 26.72
N VAL A 224 -5.26 -21.54 27.66
CA VAL A 224 -5.17 -20.14 28.06
C VAL A 224 -4.50 -19.28 26.99
N ALA A 225 -3.64 -19.85 26.13
CA ALA A 225 -3.10 -19.10 24.98
C ALA A 225 -4.23 -18.78 23.99
N LYS A 226 -5.03 -19.79 23.63
CA LYS A 226 -6.12 -19.62 22.66
C LYS A 226 -7.23 -18.69 23.17
N ALA A 227 -7.54 -18.72 24.47
CA ALA A 227 -8.49 -17.79 25.07
C ALA A 227 -8.02 -16.31 25.06
N LEU A 228 -6.71 -16.06 24.88
CA LEU A 228 -6.12 -14.71 24.75
C LEU A 228 -5.94 -14.28 23.28
N VAL A 229 -6.06 -15.18 22.31
CA VAL A 229 -6.12 -14.81 20.89
C VAL A 229 -7.47 -14.13 20.63
N GLY A 230 -7.46 -13.01 19.91
CA GLY A 230 -8.65 -12.15 19.76
C GLY A 230 -8.90 -11.21 20.95
N SER A 231 -8.01 -11.17 21.95
CA SER A 231 -8.15 -10.22 23.08
C SER A 231 -7.77 -8.77 22.75
N GLU A 232 -7.33 -8.47 21.53
CA GLU A 232 -7.06 -7.09 21.06
C GLU A 232 -6.14 -6.26 21.98
N GLY A 233 -5.25 -6.91 22.73
CA GLY A 233 -4.36 -6.25 23.70
C GLY A 233 -5.07 -5.70 24.94
N THR A 234 -6.32 -6.10 25.21
CA THR A 234 -7.12 -5.66 26.37
C THR A 234 -6.79 -6.41 27.66
N CYS A 235 -6.22 -7.61 27.56
CA CYS A 235 -5.89 -8.47 28.70
C CYS A 235 -4.38 -8.55 28.98
N VAL A 236 -3.56 -8.59 27.92
CA VAL A 236 -2.11 -8.80 28.00
C VAL A 236 -1.36 -8.12 26.86
N THR A 237 -0.06 -7.85 27.07
CA THR A 237 0.88 -7.54 25.99
C THR A 237 1.64 -8.82 25.59
N VAL A 238 1.65 -9.18 24.30
CA VAL A 238 2.38 -10.36 23.81
C VAL A 238 3.87 -10.03 23.66
N LEU A 239 4.73 -10.83 24.29
CA LEU A 239 6.20 -10.74 24.24
C LEU A 239 6.81 -11.71 23.22
N GLY A 240 6.11 -12.80 22.90
CA GLY A 240 6.49 -13.79 21.90
C GLY A 240 5.45 -14.91 21.77
N ALA A 241 5.52 -15.67 20.69
CA ALA A 241 4.59 -16.76 20.43
C ALA A 241 5.28 -17.98 19.83
N THR A 242 4.80 -19.18 20.18
CA THR A 242 5.13 -20.44 19.51
C THR A 242 3.92 -20.85 18.66
N VAL A 243 4.15 -21.07 17.37
CA VAL A 243 3.10 -21.32 16.37
C VAL A 243 3.39 -22.58 15.57
N SER A 244 2.32 -23.27 15.12
CA SER A 244 2.42 -24.37 14.16
C SER A 244 2.47 -23.88 12.72
N LEU A 245 3.16 -24.67 11.89
CA LEU A 245 3.26 -24.50 10.44
C LEU A 245 2.49 -25.63 9.73
N ALA A 246 1.85 -25.30 8.62
CA ALA A 246 1.15 -26.24 7.74
C ALA A 246 2.04 -26.62 6.54
N GLU A 247 1.79 -27.78 5.93
CA GLU A 247 2.42 -28.15 4.66
C GLU A 247 1.84 -27.35 3.49
N VAL A 248 2.69 -27.00 2.53
CA VAL A 248 2.30 -26.37 1.27
C VAL A 248 1.84 -27.45 0.27
N PRO A 249 0.64 -27.31 -0.34
CA PRO A 249 0.17 -28.20 -1.39
C PRO A 249 1.15 -28.31 -2.55
N LYS A 250 1.44 -29.53 -3.00
CA LYS A 250 2.41 -29.80 -4.08
C LYS A 250 1.95 -29.29 -5.45
N ARG A 251 0.64 -29.09 -5.62
CA ARG A 251 -0.01 -28.52 -6.81
C ARG A 251 -1.23 -27.74 -6.35
N LYS A 252 -1.55 -26.68 -7.09
CA LYS A 252 -2.74 -25.86 -6.92
C LYS A 252 -3.38 -25.67 -8.30
N VAL A 253 -4.68 -25.87 -8.39
CA VAL A 253 -5.51 -25.52 -9.55
C VAL A 253 -6.59 -24.55 -9.10
N LEU A 254 -6.92 -23.57 -9.93
CA LEU A 254 -7.97 -22.59 -9.65
C LEU A 254 -9.15 -22.81 -10.58
N ALA A 255 -10.28 -23.23 -10.01
CA ALA A 255 -11.57 -23.19 -10.70
C ALA A 255 -12.20 -21.81 -10.47
N VAL A 256 -12.40 -21.06 -11.55
CA VAL A 256 -13.13 -19.80 -11.55
C VAL A 256 -14.55 -20.10 -12.01
N LEU A 257 -15.51 -19.92 -11.12
CA LEU A 257 -16.93 -20.25 -11.31
C LEU A 257 -17.73 -18.96 -11.48
N GLY A 258 -18.31 -18.72 -12.65
CA GLY A 258 -19.15 -17.55 -12.91
C GLY A 258 -20.62 -17.83 -12.57
N PHE A 259 -21.27 -16.88 -11.90
CA PHE A 259 -22.67 -16.92 -11.48
C PHE A 259 -23.42 -15.67 -11.98
N GLU A 260 -24.74 -15.73 -12.04
CA GLU A 260 -25.59 -14.57 -12.41
C GLU A 260 -25.49 -13.42 -11.39
N SER A 261 -25.31 -13.73 -10.11
CA SER A 261 -25.18 -12.75 -9.02
C SER A 261 -24.35 -13.31 -7.86
N ASP A 262 -23.91 -12.40 -6.98
CA ASP A 262 -23.25 -12.69 -5.70
C ASP A 262 -24.11 -13.54 -4.76
N ILE A 263 -25.43 -13.32 -4.74
CA ILE A 263 -26.39 -14.13 -4.00
C ILE A 263 -26.40 -15.58 -4.53
N ALA A 264 -26.45 -15.76 -5.87
CA ALA A 264 -26.40 -17.09 -6.48
C ALA A 264 -25.06 -17.80 -6.22
N ALA A 265 -23.94 -17.05 -6.20
CA ALA A 265 -22.65 -17.56 -5.79
C ALA A 265 -22.66 -18.02 -4.32
N ALA A 266 -23.23 -17.23 -3.41
CA ALA A 266 -23.37 -17.58 -2.00
C ALA A 266 -24.26 -18.81 -1.74
N ASP A 267 -25.37 -18.94 -2.48
CA ASP A 267 -26.26 -20.11 -2.41
C ASP A 267 -25.55 -21.40 -2.86
N ALA A 268 -24.51 -21.31 -3.71
CA ALA A 268 -23.74 -22.46 -4.17
C ALA A 268 -22.70 -22.95 -3.14
N VAL A 269 -22.26 -22.12 -2.19
CA VAL A 269 -21.19 -22.45 -1.22
C VAL A 269 -21.41 -23.78 -0.47
N PRO A 270 -22.62 -24.10 0.06
CA PRO A 270 -22.85 -25.36 0.76
C PRO A 270 -22.67 -26.61 -0.12
N SER A 271 -22.78 -26.46 -1.44
CA SER A 271 -22.51 -27.53 -2.42
C SER A 271 -21.04 -27.61 -2.83
N ILE A 272 -20.25 -26.54 -2.60
CA ILE A 272 -18.81 -26.46 -2.90
C ILE A 272 -17.98 -27.03 -1.74
N LEU A 273 -18.29 -26.68 -0.50
CA LEU A 273 -17.49 -27.08 0.68
C LEU A 273 -17.27 -28.61 0.84
N PRO A 274 -18.24 -29.50 0.53
CA PRO A 274 -18.02 -30.95 0.56
C PRO A 274 -16.91 -31.46 -0.38
N TRP A 275 -16.47 -30.66 -1.36
CA TRP A 275 -15.35 -30.98 -2.23
C TRP A 275 -13.98 -30.69 -1.62
N SER A 276 -13.93 -30.22 -0.36
CA SER A 276 -12.69 -29.92 0.37
C SER A 276 -11.76 -28.95 -0.37
N PRO A 277 -12.25 -27.77 -0.80
CA PRO A 277 -11.41 -26.77 -1.45
C PRO A 277 -10.39 -26.18 -0.46
N LEU A 278 -9.29 -25.64 -0.98
CA LEU A 278 -8.30 -24.91 -0.18
C LEU A 278 -8.78 -23.50 0.20
N THR A 279 -9.66 -22.93 -0.63
CA THR A 279 -10.29 -21.61 -0.45
C THR A 279 -11.50 -21.47 -1.38
N VAL A 280 -12.44 -20.59 -1.03
CA VAL A 280 -13.62 -20.21 -1.83
C VAL A 280 -13.85 -18.71 -1.64
N GLU A 281 -13.30 -17.89 -2.53
CA GLU A 281 -13.40 -16.42 -2.46
C GLU A 281 -14.43 -15.87 -3.44
N GLY A 282 -15.26 -14.94 -2.98
CA GLY A 282 -16.22 -14.20 -3.81
C GLY A 282 -15.65 -12.90 -4.35
N VAL A 283 -15.93 -12.62 -5.63
CA VAL A 283 -15.62 -11.38 -6.35
C VAL A 283 -16.89 -10.94 -7.10
N ASP A 284 -17.38 -9.72 -6.84
CA ASP A 284 -18.54 -9.13 -7.53
C ASP A 284 -18.12 -8.35 -8.80
N ALA A 285 -19.02 -8.22 -9.77
CA ALA A 285 -18.83 -7.38 -10.96
C ALA A 285 -18.52 -5.92 -10.63
N ASP A 286 -19.05 -5.36 -9.54
CA ASP A 286 -18.75 -3.99 -9.10
C ASP A 286 -17.26 -3.84 -8.72
N LEU A 287 -16.61 -4.89 -8.19
CA LEU A 287 -15.17 -4.87 -7.92
C LEU A 287 -14.35 -4.99 -9.23
N VAL A 288 -14.83 -5.78 -10.19
CA VAL A 288 -14.19 -5.94 -11.50
C VAL A 288 -14.31 -4.67 -12.34
N ALA A 289 -15.40 -3.91 -12.20
CA ALA A 289 -15.61 -2.63 -12.88
C ALA A 289 -14.65 -1.51 -12.43
N LEU A 290 -13.99 -1.66 -11.27
CA LEU A 290 -12.94 -0.76 -10.78
C LEU A 290 -11.53 -1.10 -11.31
N LEU A 291 -11.40 -2.12 -12.16
CA LEU A 291 -10.11 -2.56 -12.69
C LEU A 291 -9.77 -1.89 -14.02
N GLU A 292 -8.49 -1.57 -14.19
CA GLU A 292 -7.90 -1.19 -15.48
C GLU A 292 -8.16 -2.25 -16.58
N PRO A 293 -8.34 -1.83 -17.86
CA PRO A 293 -8.56 -2.75 -18.98
C PRO A 293 -7.52 -3.87 -19.06
N GLY A 294 -7.97 -5.09 -19.36
CA GLY A 294 -7.13 -6.29 -19.44
C GLY A 294 -6.79 -6.94 -18.10
N ARG A 295 -7.00 -6.29 -16.95
CA ARG A 295 -6.79 -6.92 -15.63
C ARG A 295 -7.77 -8.05 -15.33
N ALA A 296 -8.94 -8.03 -15.96
CA ALA A 296 -10.00 -9.04 -15.84
C ALA A 296 -9.86 -10.20 -16.84
N ASP A 297 -8.83 -10.19 -17.70
CA ASP A 297 -8.67 -11.18 -18.77
C ASP A 297 -8.51 -12.60 -18.20
N GLY A 298 -9.45 -13.48 -18.57
CA GLY A 298 -9.54 -14.86 -18.09
C GLY A 298 -10.72 -15.13 -17.16
N LEU A 299 -11.49 -14.12 -16.75
CA LEU A 299 -12.78 -14.33 -16.10
C LEU A 299 -13.80 -14.93 -17.11
N PRO A 300 -14.54 -15.99 -16.76
CA PRO A 300 -15.65 -16.49 -17.57
C PRO A 300 -16.87 -15.56 -17.46
N PRO A 301 -17.90 -15.69 -18.31
CA PRO A 301 -19.14 -14.90 -18.18
C PRO A 301 -19.80 -15.05 -16.80
N GLY A 302 -20.18 -13.92 -16.18
CA GLY A 302 -20.87 -13.86 -14.89
C GLY A 302 -21.10 -12.42 -14.41
N GLY A 303 -22.01 -12.25 -13.45
CA GLY A 303 -22.18 -11.04 -12.63
C GLY A 303 -21.49 -11.14 -11.26
N ALA A 304 -21.08 -12.33 -10.85
CA ALA A 304 -20.14 -12.56 -9.76
C ALA A 304 -19.35 -13.85 -10.02
N TRP A 305 -18.22 -14.03 -9.33
CA TRP A 305 -17.36 -15.19 -9.45
C TRP A 305 -16.98 -15.77 -8.09
N LEU A 306 -16.87 -17.10 -8.03
CA LEU A 306 -16.14 -17.79 -6.97
C LEU A 306 -14.79 -18.28 -7.49
N PHE A 307 -13.74 -17.96 -6.76
CA PHE A 307 -12.38 -18.46 -6.96
C PHE A 307 -12.18 -19.64 -6.01
N VAL A 308 -12.16 -20.85 -6.56
CA VAL A 308 -12.06 -22.09 -5.79
C VAL A 308 -10.73 -22.76 -6.09
N GLU A 309 -9.79 -22.70 -5.15
CA GLU A 309 -8.50 -23.39 -5.30
C GLU A 309 -8.60 -24.83 -4.76
N MET A 310 -7.99 -25.78 -5.47
CA MET A 310 -7.96 -27.20 -5.11
C MET A 310 -6.59 -27.81 -5.44
N GLU A 311 -6.27 -28.96 -4.87
CA GLU A 311 -5.01 -29.68 -5.18
C GLU A 311 -5.09 -30.52 -6.48
N ASP A 312 -6.30 -30.92 -6.88
CA ASP A 312 -6.55 -31.92 -7.92
C ASP A 312 -7.45 -31.37 -9.05
N PRO A 313 -6.96 -31.31 -10.31
CA PRO A 313 -7.76 -30.88 -11.46
C PRO A 313 -8.99 -31.76 -11.75
N ASP A 314 -8.97 -33.05 -11.44
CA ASP A 314 -10.11 -33.92 -11.71
C ASP A 314 -11.23 -33.73 -10.70
N ARG A 315 -10.91 -33.45 -9.42
CA ARG A 315 -11.89 -32.98 -8.43
C ARG A 315 -12.45 -31.61 -8.80
N ALA A 316 -11.62 -30.69 -9.29
CA ALA A 316 -12.07 -29.37 -9.75
C ALA A 316 -13.01 -29.46 -10.96
N ARG A 317 -12.75 -30.38 -11.92
CA ARG A 317 -13.69 -30.69 -13.01
C ARG A 317 -15.00 -31.28 -12.49
N GLY A 318 -14.94 -32.22 -11.55
CA GLY A 318 -16.13 -32.80 -10.92
C GLY A 318 -17.00 -31.76 -10.23
N LEU A 319 -16.40 -30.78 -9.55
CA LEU A 319 -17.08 -29.63 -8.97
C LEU A 319 -17.78 -28.77 -10.02
N ILE A 320 -17.07 -28.39 -11.10
CA ILE A 320 -17.62 -27.60 -12.21
C ILE A 320 -18.81 -28.32 -12.85
N ASP A 321 -18.69 -29.63 -13.10
CA ASP A 321 -19.73 -30.44 -13.71
C ASP A 321 -20.95 -30.61 -12.79
N GLY A 322 -20.73 -30.79 -11.48
CA GLY A 322 -21.79 -30.86 -10.48
C GLY A 322 -22.60 -29.56 -10.32
N LEU A 323 -21.98 -28.41 -10.61
CA LEU A 323 -22.62 -27.08 -10.53
C LEU A 323 -23.10 -26.53 -11.87
N ARG A 324 -22.90 -27.23 -13.00
CA ARG A 324 -23.12 -26.73 -14.36
C ARG A 324 -24.50 -26.07 -14.59
N GLY A 325 -25.55 -26.50 -13.88
CA GLY A 325 -26.90 -25.92 -13.97
C GLY A 325 -27.08 -24.56 -13.28
N ALA A 326 -26.13 -24.12 -12.46
CA ALA A 326 -26.15 -22.84 -11.74
C ALA A 326 -25.06 -21.85 -12.23
N LEU A 327 -24.16 -22.29 -13.12
CA LEU A 327 -23.05 -21.49 -13.63
C LEU A 327 -23.42 -20.77 -14.93
N THR A 328 -23.06 -19.48 -15.02
CA THR A 328 -23.08 -18.71 -16.28
C THR A 328 -21.83 -18.97 -17.13
N GLY A 329 -20.76 -19.47 -16.50
CA GLY A 329 -19.52 -19.87 -17.14
C GLY A 329 -18.52 -20.46 -16.15
N SER A 330 -17.44 -21.06 -16.64
CA SER A 330 -16.33 -21.51 -15.78
C SER A 330 -15.00 -21.50 -16.53
N ALA A 331 -13.90 -21.42 -15.77
CA ALA A 331 -12.54 -21.62 -16.25
C ALA A 331 -11.75 -22.47 -15.24
N LEU A 332 -10.84 -23.31 -15.71
CA LEU A 332 -9.93 -24.08 -14.85
C LEU A 332 -8.49 -23.71 -15.22
N LEU A 333 -7.75 -23.15 -14.26
CA LEU A 333 -6.41 -22.63 -14.46
C LEU A 333 -5.38 -23.46 -13.68
N ASP A 334 -4.43 -24.04 -14.40
CA ASP A 334 -3.29 -24.84 -13.89
C ASP A 334 -1.94 -24.12 -14.14
N ASP A 335 -1.96 -22.96 -14.79
CA ASP A 335 -0.82 -22.05 -14.93
C ASP A 335 -0.74 -21.08 -13.73
N ALA A 336 0.38 -21.12 -13.02
CA ALA A 336 0.65 -20.26 -11.87
C ALA A 336 0.63 -18.75 -12.22
N ALA A 337 1.01 -18.36 -13.44
CA ALA A 337 0.96 -16.96 -13.84
C ALA A 337 -0.50 -16.49 -14.03
N ALA A 338 -1.36 -17.30 -14.64
CA ALA A 338 -2.80 -17.05 -14.77
C ALA A 338 -3.51 -17.00 -13.42
N GLN A 339 -3.22 -17.97 -12.54
CA GLN A 339 -3.74 -17.97 -11.17
C GLN A 339 -3.37 -16.67 -10.43
N LYS A 340 -2.09 -16.28 -10.47
CA LYS A 340 -1.60 -15.05 -9.81
C LYS A 340 -2.22 -13.77 -10.38
N ARG A 341 -2.48 -13.69 -11.69
CA ARG A 341 -3.15 -12.53 -12.31
C ARG A 341 -4.55 -12.32 -11.73
N LEU A 342 -5.36 -13.38 -11.66
CA LEU A 342 -6.71 -13.28 -11.12
C LEU A 342 -6.69 -13.09 -9.59
N TRP A 343 -5.87 -13.83 -8.85
CA TRP A 343 -5.74 -13.67 -7.39
C TRP A 343 -5.46 -12.23 -6.95
N ARG A 344 -4.66 -11.49 -7.72
CA ARG A 344 -4.37 -10.08 -7.47
C ARG A 344 -5.62 -9.19 -7.43
N ILE A 345 -6.69 -9.53 -8.14
CA ILE A 345 -7.99 -8.82 -8.06
C ILE A 345 -8.54 -8.91 -6.63
N ARG A 346 -8.55 -10.13 -6.07
CA ARG A 346 -9.08 -10.41 -4.72
C ARG A 346 -8.18 -9.87 -3.61
N GLU A 347 -6.86 -9.92 -3.79
CA GLU A 347 -5.88 -9.38 -2.82
C GLU A 347 -5.91 -7.84 -2.72
N GLU A 348 -6.09 -7.13 -3.84
CA GLU A 348 -6.09 -5.65 -3.86
C GLU A 348 -7.47 -5.03 -3.53
N GLY A 349 -8.54 -5.83 -3.47
CA GLY A 349 -9.92 -5.36 -3.29
C GLY A 349 -10.17 -4.45 -2.08
N ALA A 350 -9.47 -4.67 -0.96
CA ALA A 350 -9.62 -3.84 0.25
C ALA A 350 -9.09 -2.39 0.11
N GLY A 351 -8.27 -2.12 -0.91
CA GLY A 351 -7.89 -0.78 -1.32
C GLY A 351 -8.75 -0.25 -2.46
N LEU A 352 -8.98 -1.07 -3.50
CA LEU A 352 -9.78 -0.67 -4.67
C LEU A 352 -11.18 -0.17 -4.26
N ALA A 353 -11.82 -0.86 -3.31
CA ALA A 353 -13.16 -0.51 -2.82
C ALA A 353 -13.25 0.78 -1.97
N THR A 354 -12.18 1.59 -1.83
CA THR A 354 -12.22 2.85 -1.04
C THR A 354 -12.89 4.02 -1.77
N ARG A 355 -13.15 3.88 -3.08
CA ARG A 355 -14.05 4.74 -3.83
C ARG A 355 -15.00 3.88 -4.67
N LEU A 356 -16.19 4.41 -4.95
CA LEU A 356 -17.08 3.83 -5.96
C LEU A 356 -16.69 4.29 -7.36
N ALA A 357 -17.24 3.67 -8.41
CA ALA A 357 -16.97 4.01 -9.80
C ALA A 357 -17.34 5.47 -10.19
N GLY A 358 -18.20 6.15 -9.42
CA GLY A 358 -18.49 7.58 -9.57
C GLY A 358 -17.54 8.52 -8.80
N GLY A 359 -16.53 7.97 -8.13
CA GLY A 359 -15.55 8.69 -7.31
C GLY A 359 -15.99 8.94 -5.86
N GLU A 360 -17.21 8.58 -5.46
CA GLU A 360 -17.71 8.77 -4.09
C GLU A 360 -16.80 8.05 -3.07
N GLU A 361 -16.53 8.70 -1.92
CA GLU A 361 -15.73 8.12 -0.82
C GLU A 361 -16.47 6.92 -0.18
N ALA A 362 -15.79 5.78 -0.05
CA ALA A 362 -16.34 4.57 0.56
C ALA A 362 -15.47 4.10 1.74
N TRP A 363 -16.11 3.86 2.89
CA TRP A 363 -15.45 3.72 4.18
C TRP A 363 -15.60 2.31 4.78
N PRO A 364 -14.69 1.93 5.71
CA PRO A 364 -14.98 0.92 6.73
C PRO A 364 -16.25 1.23 7.53
N GLY A 365 -16.68 0.26 8.33
CA GLY A 365 -17.73 0.43 9.35
C GLY A 365 -18.57 -0.83 9.53
N TRP A 366 -18.93 -1.46 8.41
CA TRP A 366 -19.62 -2.76 8.39
C TRP A 366 -19.03 -3.72 7.35
N GLU A 367 -17.71 -3.85 7.35
CA GLU A 367 -17.03 -5.01 6.78
C GLU A 367 -16.95 -6.15 7.80
N ASP A 368 -16.58 -7.36 7.36
CA ASP A 368 -16.17 -8.50 8.19
C ASP A 368 -17.28 -9.22 8.98
N ALA A 369 -18.54 -8.96 8.65
CA ALA A 369 -19.64 -9.78 9.16
C ALA A 369 -19.52 -11.22 8.65
N ALA A 370 -19.59 -12.20 9.57
CA ALA A 370 -19.52 -13.62 9.26
C ALA A 370 -20.79 -14.36 9.72
N VAL A 371 -21.40 -15.15 8.84
CA VAL A 371 -22.53 -16.04 9.16
C VAL A 371 -22.16 -17.49 8.82
N PRO A 372 -22.82 -18.52 9.39
CA PRO A 372 -22.60 -19.89 8.96
C PRO A 372 -22.78 -20.01 7.43
N PRO A 373 -21.91 -20.70 6.66
CA PRO A 373 -21.96 -20.70 5.19
C PRO A 373 -23.32 -21.09 4.58
N ALA A 374 -24.05 -22.00 5.25
CA ALA A 374 -25.43 -22.40 4.88
C ALA A 374 -26.49 -21.29 5.01
N ARG A 375 -26.15 -20.15 5.63
CA ARG A 375 -26.99 -18.95 5.78
C ARG A 375 -26.55 -17.80 4.86
N LEU A 376 -25.38 -17.88 4.21
CA LEU A 376 -24.75 -16.74 3.51
C LEU A 376 -25.67 -16.11 2.45
N GLY A 377 -26.27 -16.93 1.57
CA GLY A 377 -27.19 -16.43 0.54
C GLY A 377 -28.48 -15.82 1.10
N ALA A 378 -28.96 -16.29 2.26
CA ALA A 378 -30.09 -15.66 2.97
C ALA A 378 -29.71 -14.29 3.53
N TYR A 379 -28.59 -14.24 4.26
CA TYR A 379 -28.05 -13.01 4.82
C TYR A 379 -27.78 -11.95 3.74
N LEU A 380 -27.17 -12.31 2.61
CA LEU A 380 -26.92 -11.37 1.50
C LEU A 380 -28.19 -10.73 0.93
N ARG A 381 -29.29 -11.48 0.81
CA ARG A 381 -30.57 -10.91 0.32
C ARG A 381 -31.12 -9.87 1.30
N GLU A 382 -31.15 -10.20 2.59
CA GLU A 382 -31.67 -9.31 3.63
C GLU A 382 -30.74 -8.12 3.88
N PHE A 383 -29.42 -8.30 3.76
CA PHE A 383 -28.42 -7.25 3.84
C PHE A 383 -28.49 -6.29 2.65
N LYS A 384 -28.66 -6.78 1.41
CA LYS A 384 -28.89 -5.90 0.25
C LYS A 384 -30.18 -5.09 0.37
N GLU A 385 -31.24 -5.65 0.96
CA GLU A 385 -32.45 -4.89 1.29
C GLU A 385 -32.21 -3.84 2.40
N LEU A 386 -31.45 -4.16 3.45
CA LEU A 386 -31.02 -3.19 4.47
C LEU A 386 -30.25 -2.01 3.84
N MET A 387 -29.27 -2.27 2.98
CA MET A 387 -28.55 -1.23 2.23
C MET A 387 -29.52 -0.38 1.39
N ARG A 388 -30.46 -1.01 0.67
CA ARG A 388 -31.46 -0.32 -0.13
C ARG A 388 -32.37 0.59 0.72
N ARG A 389 -32.78 0.15 1.92
CA ARG A 389 -33.57 0.97 2.87
C ARG A 389 -32.78 2.19 3.36
N HIS A 390 -31.48 2.03 3.61
CA HIS A 390 -30.58 3.11 4.03
C HIS A 390 -29.99 3.94 2.89
N GLY A 391 -30.34 3.63 1.63
CA GLY A 391 -29.85 4.32 0.43
C GLY A 391 -28.36 4.15 0.16
N ARG A 392 -27.76 3.04 0.61
CA ARG A 392 -26.32 2.77 0.53
C ARG A 392 -25.92 1.99 -0.70
N LYS A 393 -24.69 2.24 -1.17
CA LYS A 393 -23.98 1.47 -2.20
C LYS A 393 -22.73 0.84 -1.59
N SER A 394 -22.32 -0.31 -2.11
CA SER A 394 -21.10 -0.99 -1.68
C SER A 394 -20.48 -1.84 -2.76
N VAL A 395 -19.16 -2.01 -2.72
CA VAL A 395 -18.47 -3.08 -3.44
C VAL A 395 -18.31 -4.27 -2.50
N VAL A 396 -18.81 -5.44 -2.87
CA VAL A 396 -18.80 -6.67 -2.04
C VAL A 396 -17.79 -7.69 -2.58
N TYR A 397 -17.05 -8.32 -1.67
CA TYR A 397 -16.14 -9.45 -1.92
C TYR A 397 -15.98 -10.25 -0.62
N GLY A 398 -15.23 -11.36 -0.59
CA GLY A 398 -14.87 -11.97 0.69
C GLY A 398 -14.68 -13.48 0.71
N HIS A 399 -14.60 -14.03 1.92
CA HIS A 399 -14.33 -15.43 2.22
C HIS A 399 -15.64 -16.23 2.22
N TYR A 400 -16.21 -16.44 1.04
CA TYR A 400 -17.51 -17.07 0.85
C TYR A 400 -17.58 -18.48 1.45
N GLY A 401 -16.51 -19.27 1.33
CA GLY A 401 -16.41 -20.60 1.95
C GLY A 401 -16.58 -20.61 3.48
N GLU A 402 -16.28 -19.49 4.12
CA GLU A 402 -16.35 -19.30 5.57
C GLU A 402 -17.51 -18.39 5.98
N GLY A 403 -18.34 -17.98 5.01
CA GLY A 403 -19.52 -17.14 5.22
C GLY A 403 -19.20 -15.70 5.66
N CYS A 404 -17.97 -15.22 5.42
CA CYS A 404 -17.49 -13.91 5.85
C CYS A 404 -17.39 -12.93 4.67
N LEU A 405 -18.00 -11.74 4.82
CA LEU A 405 -18.11 -10.73 3.77
C LEU A 405 -17.28 -9.48 4.08
N HIS A 406 -16.59 -8.99 3.07
CA HIS A 406 -15.86 -7.73 3.08
C HIS A 406 -16.52 -6.74 2.13
N LEU A 407 -16.70 -5.50 2.60
CA LEU A 407 -17.30 -4.44 1.79
C LEU A 407 -16.85 -3.06 2.26
N ARG A 408 -17.17 -2.03 1.48
CA ARG A 408 -17.01 -0.61 1.83
C ARG A 408 -18.28 0.12 1.45
N LEU A 409 -18.72 1.07 2.28
CA LEU A 409 -20.01 1.75 2.14
C LEU A 409 -19.82 3.26 1.96
N ASP A 410 -20.69 3.88 1.17
CA ASP A 410 -20.75 5.33 0.91
C ASP A 410 -21.33 6.13 2.10
N PHE A 411 -20.74 5.93 3.28
CA PHE A 411 -21.11 6.66 4.49
C PHE A 411 -20.66 8.13 4.44
N ASP A 412 -21.61 9.04 4.70
CA ASP A 412 -21.29 10.42 5.03
C ASP A 412 -20.84 10.50 6.48
N LEU A 413 -19.52 10.43 6.69
CA LEU A 413 -18.88 10.60 8.00
C LEU A 413 -18.52 12.07 8.30
N LEU A 414 -19.11 13.04 7.59
CA LEU A 414 -18.85 14.47 7.70
C LEU A 414 -20.04 15.29 8.22
N SER A 415 -21.28 14.90 7.89
CA SER A 415 -22.47 15.59 8.40
C SER A 415 -23.05 14.93 9.66
N PRO A 416 -23.68 15.70 10.58
CA PRO A 416 -24.36 15.12 11.74
C PRO A 416 -25.47 14.12 11.36
N GLN A 417 -26.17 14.35 10.25
CA GLN A 417 -27.20 13.46 9.73
C GLN A 417 -26.59 12.16 9.17
N GLY A 418 -25.46 12.27 8.46
CA GLY A 418 -24.71 11.14 7.94
C GLY A 418 -24.17 10.24 9.06
N ILE A 419 -23.58 10.83 10.11
CA ILE A 419 -23.08 10.11 11.29
C ILE A 419 -24.21 9.41 12.06
N SER A 420 -25.37 10.06 12.22
CA SER A 420 -26.56 9.42 12.82
C SER A 420 -27.09 8.25 11.96
N GLY A 421 -27.10 8.42 10.63
CA GLY A 421 -27.45 7.35 9.70
C GLY A 421 -26.46 6.18 9.71
N PHE A 422 -25.16 6.46 9.88
CA PHE A 422 -24.11 5.48 10.07
C PHE A 422 -24.39 4.61 11.30
N ARG A 423 -24.60 5.21 12.49
CA ARG A 423 -24.99 4.48 13.71
C ARG A 423 -26.22 3.60 13.48
N SER A 424 -27.30 4.17 12.94
CA SER A 424 -28.55 3.43 12.71
C SER A 424 -28.37 2.23 11.78
N PHE A 425 -27.51 2.36 10.76
CA PHE A 425 -27.19 1.24 9.87
C PHE A 425 -26.40 0.15 10.61
N LEU A 426 -25.38 0.50 11.40
CA LEU A 426 -24.58 -0.48 12.15
C LEU A 426 -25.43 -1.27 13.16
N GLU A 427 -26.35 -0.60 13.86
CA GLU A 427 -27.23 -1.26 14.83
C GLU A 427 -28.18 -2.26 14.16
N GLU A 428 -28.86 -1.87 13.07
CA GLU A 428 -29.73 -2.79 12.31
C GLU A 428 -28.94 -3.93 11.65
N ALA A 429 -27.71 -3.67 11.20
CA ALA A 429 -26.86 -4.68 10.59
C ALA A 429 -26.35 -5.71 11.62
N ALA A 430 -26.07 -5.26 12.85
CA ALA A 430 -25.72 -6.15 13.96
C ALA A 430 -26.89 -7.05 14.37
N ASP A 431 -28.10 -6.48 14.49
CA ASP A 431 -29.33 -7.25 14.73
C ASP A 431 -29.56 -8.31 13.63
N LEU A 432 -29.32 -7.96 12.36
CA LEU A 432 -29.43 -8.88 11.22
C LEU A 432 -28.41 -10.03 11.28
N VAL A 433 -27.13 -9.74 11.51
CA VAL A 433 -26.09 -10.77 11.64
C VAL A 433 -26.38 -11.73 12.80
N ALA A 434 -26.83 -11.20 13.93
CA ALA A 434 -27.25 -12.01 15.07
C ALA A 434 -28.45 -12.92 14.74
N ALA A 435 -29.44 -12.42 13.98
CA ALA A 435 -30.60 -13.21 13.53
C ALA A 435 -30.23 -14.39 12.62
N HIS A 436 -29.14 -14.29 11.85
CA HIS A 436 -28.59 -15.40 11.07
C HIS A 436 -27.67 -16.35 11.88
N GLY A 437 -27.43 -16.07 13.16
CA GLY A 437 -26.52 -16.82 14.03
C GLY A 437 -25.05 -16.54 13.74
N GLY A 438 -24.74 -15.34 13.25
CA GLY A 438 -23.40 -14.92 12.86
C GLY A 438 -22.56 -14.23 13.95
N SER A 439 -21.51 -13.57 13.50
CA SER A 439 -20.50 -12.84 14.27
C SER A 439 -20.24 -11.48 13.61
N LEU A 440 -20.10 -10.43 14.40
CA LEU A 440 -19.93 -9.07 13.88
C LEU A 440 -18.55 -8.88 13.20
N SER A 441 -17.55 -9.62 13.69
CA SER A 441 -16.22 -9.80 13.07
C SER A 441 -15.96 -11.29 12.79
N GLY A 442 -15.35 -11.56 11.64
CA GLY A 442 -14.83 -12.87 11.22
C GLY A 442 -13.31 -12.93 11.14
N GLU A 443 -12.58 -11.81 11.06
CA GLU A 443 -11.11 -11.78 11.06
C GLU A 443 -10.43 -10.44 11.44
N HIS A 444 -11.18 -9.33 11.51
CA HIS A 444 -10.61 -8.00 11.78
C HIS A 444 -10.54 -7.61 13.27
N GLY A 445 -11.20 -8.35 14.15
CA GLY A 445 -11.45 -7.94 15.54
C GLY A 445 -12.64 -6.98 15.66
N ASP A 446 -13.16 -6.80 16.88
CA ASP A 446 -14.28 -5.92 17.14
C ASP A 446 -13.85 -4.45 17.19
N GLY A 447 -12.81 -4.14 17.97
CA GLY A 447 -12.31 -2.79 18.20
C GLY A 447 -13.41 -1.79 18.59
N GLN A 448 -13.16 -0.49 18.37
CA GLN A 448 -14.21 0.51 18.52
C GLN A 448 -15.31 0.35 17.44
N ALA A 449 -14.99 -0.27 16.29
CA ALA A 449 -15.95 -0.51 15.21
C ALA A 449 -17.18 -1.35 15.62
N ARG A 450 -17.01 -2.33 16.51
CA ARG A 450 -18.04 -3.33 16.81
C ARG A 450 -18.27 -3.57 18.31
N SER A 451 -17.36 -3.16 19.21
CA SER A 451 -17.48 -3.53 20.64
C SER A 451 -18.76 -3.03 21.33
N GLU A 452 -19.32 -1.87 20.95
CA GLU A 452 -20.63 -1.40 21.47
C GLU A 452 -21.78 -2.34 21.06
N LEU A 453 -21.66 -2.91 19.86
CA LEU A 453 -22.70 -3.71 19.21
C LEU A 453 -22.73 -5.16 19.70
N LEU A 454 -21.75 -5.59 20.50
CA LEU A 454 -21.70 -6.95 21.08
C LEU A 454 -22.96 -7.30 21.90
N SER A 455 -23.66 -6.30 22.44
CA SER A 455 -24.96 -6.45 23.12
C SER A 455 -26.13 -6.82 22.20
N ARG A 456 -25.96 -6.76 20.87
CA ARG A 456 -26.93 -7.29 19.89
C ARG A 456 -26.72 -8.77 19.60
N MET A 457 -25.51 -9.28 19.86
CA MET A 457 -25.09 -10.66 19.56
C MET A 457 -25.08 -11.57 20.80
N TYR A 458 -24.71 -11.03 21.96
CA TYR A 458 -24.46 -11.80 23.18
C TYR A 458 -25.43 -11.46 24.33
N SER A 459 -25.73 -12.46 25.16
CA SER A 459 -26.47 -12.27 26.41
C SER A 459 -25.74 -11.32 27.37
N PRO A 460 -26.48 -10.59 28.24
CA PRO A 460 -25.87 -9.83 29.34
C PRO A 460 -24.94 -10.67 30.22
N GLU A 461 -25.24 -11.96 30.38
CA GLU A 461 -24.44 -12.94 31.10
C GLU A 461 -23.09 -13.19 30.41
N ILE A 462 -23.04 -13.43 29.10
CA ILE A 462 -21.77 -13.55 28.36
C ILE A 462 -20.97 -12.25 28.42
N LEU A 463 -21.60 -11.08 28.29
CA LEU A 463 -20.91 -9.79 28.41
C LEU A 463 -20.32 -9.58 29.81
N ALA A 464 -21.01 -10.02 30.86
CA ALA A 464 -20.49 -10.00 32.22
C ALA A 464 -19.29 -10.96 32.39
N LEU A 465 -19.29 -12.12 31.71
CA LEU A 465 -18.13 -13.03 31.67
C LEU A 465 -16.95 -12.43 30.89
N PHE A 466 -17.19 -11.70 29.81
CA PHE A 466 -16.15 -10.95 29.11
C PHE A 466 -15.51 -9.87 29.99
N ALA A 467 -16.34 -9.10 30.72
CA ALA A 467 -15.85 -8.13 31.71
C ALA A 467 -15.05 -8.80 32.84
N ARG A 468 -15.53 -9.94 33.37
CA ARG A 468 -14.82 -10.75 34.37
C ARG A 468 -13.49 -11.27 33.83
N PHE A 469 -13.46 -11.81 32.61
CA PHE A 469 -12.24 -12.33 31.97
C PHE A 469 -11.18 -11.24 31.82
N LYS A 470 -11.55 -10.05 31.33
CA LYS A 470 -10.62 -8.90 31.30
C LYS A 470 -10.10 -8.57 32.71
N GLY A 471 -10.99 -8.47 33.70
CA GLY A 471 -10.62 -8.15 35.09
C GLY A 471 -9.67 -9.15 35.76
N ILE A 472 -9.62 -10.41 35.31
CA ILE A 472 -8.67 -11.42 35.82
C ILE A 472 -7.22 -11.02 35.47
N PHE A 473 -6.98 -10.55 34.24
CA PHE A 473 -5.64 -10.17 33.76
C PHE A 473 -5.30 -8.70 33.98
N ASP A 474 -6.27 -7.81 33.73
CA ASP A 474 -6.16 -6.35 33.86
C ASP A 474 -7.24 -5.80 34.81
N PRO A 475 -7.11 -6.02 36.14
CA PRO A 475 -8.05 -5.49 37.13
C PRO A 475 -8.02 -3.95 37.25
N ALA A 476 -7.00 -3.29 36.68
CA ALA A 476 -6.88 -1.84 36.67
C ALA A 476 -7.60 -1.20 35.46
N GLY A 477 -7.93 -1.96 34.42
CA GLY A 477 -8.54 -1.46 33.19
C GLY A 477 -7.60 -0.61 32.33
N MET A 478 -6.29 -0.85 32.43
CA MET A 478 -5.24 -0.03 31.80
C MET A 478 -4.68 -0.63 30.50
N MET A 479 -5.09 -1.84 30.12
CA MET A 479 -4.73 -2.46 28.83
C MET A 479 -5.85 -2.24 27.82
N ASN A 480 -5.52 -1.53 26.73
CA ASN A 480 -6.40 -1.09 25.65
C ASN A 480 -7.86 -0.73 26.09
N PRO A 481 -8.04 0.36 26.86
CA PRO A 481 -9.33 0.72 27.44
C PRO A 481 -10.34 1.21 26.39
N GLY A 482 -11.59 0.77 26.50
CA GLY A 482 -12.67 1.11 25.56
C GLY A 482 -12.87 0.10 24.42
N ILE A 483 -12.13 -1.02 24.43
CA ILE A 483 -12.20 -2.12 23.48
C ILE A 483 -12.70 -3.39 24.19
N LEU A 484 -13.62 -4.12 23.58
CA LEU A 484 -14.37 -5.32 24.06
C LEU A 484 -15.20 -5.15 25.34
N VAL A 485 -14.71 -4.37 26.32
CA VAL A 485 -15.31 -4.18 27.64
C VAL A 485 -15.34 -2.68 27.95
N ASN A 486 -16.48 -2.19 28.45
CA ASN A 486 -16.81 -0.77 28.59
C ASN A 486 -16.55 0.00 27.28
N PRO A 487 -17.19 -0.42 26.17
CA PRO A 487 -16.85 0.05 24.83
C PRO A 487 -17.13 1.54 24.62
N ARG A 488 -16.33 2.17 23.76
CA ARG A 488 -16.63 3.49 23.22
C ARG A 488 -17.80 3.42 22.22
N PRO A 489 -18.57 4.51 22.03
CA PRO A 489 -19.59 4.58 21.00
C PRO A 489 -18.99 4.44 19.58
N VAL A 490 -19.68 3.73 18.68
CA VAL A 490 -19.25 3.50 17.27
C VAL A 490 -19.20 4.78 16.43
N ASP A 491 -19.93 5.82 16.83
CA ASP A 491 -19.98 7.13 16.16
C ASP A 491 -19.12 8.20 16.86
N ALA A 492 -18.48 7.86 17.98
CA ALA A 492 -17.49 8.70 18.64
C ALA A 492 -16.12 8.61 17.96
N ASP A 493 -15.26 9.61 18.20
CA ASP A 493 -13.83 9.59 17.85
C ASP A 493 -13.51 9.32 16.35
N LEU A 494 -14.48 9.53 15.44
CA LEU A 494 -14.29 9.38 14.00
C LEU A 494 -13.16 10.29 13.49
N ARG A 495 -12.33 9.79 12.57
CA ARG A 495 -11.15 10.47 11.99
C ARG A 495 -11.48 11.46 10.87
N VAL A 496 -12.65 11.33 10.27
CA VAL A 496 -13.04 12.05 9.04
C VAL A 496 -13.40 13.49 9.39
N ARG A 497 -12.76 14.46 8.71
CA ARG A 497 -12.95 15.90 8.93
C ARG A 497 -13.03 16.64 7.59
N ARG A 498 -13.72 17.78 7.59
CA ARG A 498 -13.60 18.78 6.51
C ARG A 498 -12.32 19.57 6.73
N ALA A 499 -11.58 19.87 5.67
CA ALA A 499 -10.48 20.79 5.76
C ALA A 499 -10.99 22.21 6.09
N PRO A 500 -10.24 23.01 6.88
CA PRO A 500 -10.49 24.43 7.01
C PRO A 500 -10.42 25.13 5.64
N LEU A 501 -11.39 25.99 5.34
CA LEU A 501 -11.41 26.77 4.08
C LEU A 501 -10.13 27.59 3.89
N GLU A 502 -9.54 28.09 4.97
CA GLU A 502 -8.25 28.82 4.96
C GLU A 502 -7.08 28.01 4.37
N LEU A 503 -7.15 26.67 4.41
CA LEU A 503 -6.18 25.78 3.76
C LEU A 503 -6.58 25.43 2.33
N GLU A 504 -7.87 25.27 2.04
CA GLU A 504 -8.37 24.90 0.69
C GLU A 504 -8.30 26.07 -0.31
N ASP A 505 -8.77 27.26 0.08
CA ASP A 505 -8.90 28.46 -0.78
C ASP A 505 -7.55 28.97 -1.32
N VAL A 506 -6.44 28.59 -0.70
CA VAL A 506 -5.09 29.03 -1.09
C VAL A 506 -4.35 28.07 -2.02
N THR A 507 -4.89 26.86 -2.24
CA THR A 507 -4.24 25.80 -3.03
C THR A 507 -3.90 26.24 -4.45
N ALA A 508 -2.77 25.77 -4.99
CA ALA A 508 -2.34 26.08 -6.34
C ALA A 508 -2.68 24.98 -7.35
N LEU A 509 -2.77 23.71 -6.95
CA LEU A 509 -3.16 22.60 -7.81
C LEU A 509 -4.68 22.37 -7.78
N ALA A 510 -5.24 21.92 -8.90
CA ALA A 510 -6.68 21.89 -9.13
C ALA A 510 -7.41 20.60 -8.67
N TYR A 511 -6.68 19.60 -8.16
CA TYR A 511 -7.21 18.33 -7.61
C TYR A 511 -8.45 17.74 -8.33
N PRO A 512 -8.38 17.51 -9.66
CA PRO A 512 -9.56 17.07 -10.44
C PRO A 512 -10.16 15.75 -9.92
N GLU A 513 -9.32 14.79 -9.55
CA GLU A 513 -9.72 13.47 -9.02
C GLU A 513 -10.27 13.47 -7.58
N ASP A 514 -10.25 14.64 -6.92
CA ASP A 514 -10.71 14.86 -5.55
C ASP A 514 -11.61 16.11 -5.47
N GLN A 515 -12.36 16.38 -6.55
CA GLN A 515 -13.36 17.45 -6.68
C GLN A 515 -12.84 18.87 -6.36
N GLY A 516 -11.55 19.13 -6.58
CA GLY A 516 -10.91 20.42 -6.27
C GLY A 516 -10.48 20.59 -4.80
N SER A 517 -10.62 19.57 -3.95
CA SER A 517 -10.35 19.64 -2.52
C SER A 517 -9.06 18.90 -2.14
N PHE A 518 -8.09 19.64 -1.60
CA PHE A 518 -6.92 19.03 -0.94
C PHE A 518 -7.33 18.21 0.29
N GLY A 519 -8.40 18.61 0.99
CA GLY A 519 -8.99 17.84 2.08
C GLY A 519 -9.52 16.46 1.66
N GLN A 520 -10.17 16.36 0.50
CA GLN A 520 -10.57 15.09 -0.12
C GLN A 520 -9.35 14.25 -0.51
N ALA A 521 -8.33 14.88 -1.11
CA ALA A 521 -7.10 14.20 -1.49
C ALA A 521 -6.39 13.54 -0.28
N MET A 522 -6.37 14.19 0.89
CA MET A 522 -5.80 13.60 2.11
C MET A 522 -6.56 12.37 2.61
N ARG A 523 -7.86 12.26 2.29
CA ARG A 523 -8.71 11.14 2.71
C ARG A 523 -8.59 9.88 1.87
N ARG A 524 -7.92 9.93 0.70
CA ARG A 524 -7.59 8.72 -0.09
C ARG A 524 -6.77 7.70 0.71
N CYS A 525 -5.89 8.15 1.61
CA CYS A 525 -5.07 7.23 2.41
C CYS A 525 -5.85 6.65 3.60
N VAL A 526 -6.54 5.53 3.39
CA VAL A 526 -7.33 4.88 4.45
C VAL A 526 -6.52 4.10 5.50
N GLY A 527 -5.19 3.99 5.37
CA GLY A 527 -4.30 3.39 6.39
C GLY A 527 -3.79 1.95 6.14
N VAL A 528 -4.17 1.30 5.03
CA VAL A 528 -3.85 -0.12 4.65
C VAL A 528 -2.36 -0.50 4.70
N GLY A 529 -1.44 0.47 4.66
CA GLY A 529 -0.03 0.25 4.96
C GLY A 529 0.76 -0.52 3.89
N LYS A 530 0.26 -0.71 2.67
CA LYS A 530 1.00 -1.37 1.56
C LYS A 530 2.38 -0.72 1.31
N CYS A 531 2.50 0.60 1.54
CA CYS A 531 3.76 1.34 1.48
C CYS A 531 4.80 0.97 2.54
N ARG A 532 4.44 0.18 3.56
CA ARG A 532 5.35 -0.41 4.56
C ARG A 532 5.88 -1.79 4.15
N ASN A 533 5.53 -2.31 2.97
CA ASN A 533 6.13 -3.54 2.49
C ASN A 533 7.64 -3.36 2.29
N THR A 534 8.41 -4.33 2.80
CA THR A 534 9.88 -4.34 2.72
C THR A 534 10.41 -5.40 1.75
N THR A 535 9.55 -6.29 1.29
CA THR A 535 9.85 -7.42 0.39
C THR A 535 8.78 -7.52 -0.69
N GLY A 536 9.04 -6.98 -1.88
CA GLY A 536 8.11 -7.13 -3.00
C GLY A 536 8.38 -6.20 -4.18
N ALA A 537 7.60 -6.46 -5.23
CA ALA A 537 7.59 -5.71 -6.47
C ALA A 537 7.06 -4.27 -6.31
N GLY A 538 7.36 -3.42 -7.29
CA GLY A 538 6.89 -2.04 -7.35
C GLY A 538 7.83 -1.03 -6.67
N VAL A 539 7.61 0.23 -7.04
CA VAL A 539 8.44 1.39 -6.67
C VAL A 539 8.14 1.89 -5.26
N MET A 540 6.88 1.77 -4.80
CA MET A 540 6.43 2.31 -3.51
C MET A 540 6.90 1.45 -2.31
N CYS A 541 7.44 2.01 -1.22
CA CYS A 541 7.88 3.38 -0.98
C CYS A 541 9.40 3.34 -0.67
N PRO A 542 10.27 3.91 -1.52
CA PRO A 542 11.69 3.52 -1.51
C PRO A 542 12.43 4.10 -0.30
N SER A 543 12.05 5.29 0.19
CA SER A 543 12.62 5.85 1.42
C SER A 543 12.13 5.15 2.69
N TYR A 544 10.94 4.52 2.70
CA TYR A 544 10.57 3.62 3.80
C TYR A 544 11.42 2.35 3.78
N ARG A 545 11.60 1.70 2.63
CA ARG A 545 12.44 0.48 2.54
C ARG A 545 13.87 0.73 3.03
N ALA A 546 14.42 1.90 2.67
CA ALA A 546 15.76 2.34 3.07
C ALA A 546 15.90 2.72 4.56
N THR A 547 14.89 3.34 5.19
CA THR A 547 15.00 3.89 6.55
C THR A 547 14.24 3.14 7.65
N ARG A 548 13.21 2.36 7.26
CA ARG A 548 12.23 1.71 8.15
C ARG A 548 11.51 2.66 9.12
N GLU A 549 11.48 3.96 8.80
CA GLU A 549 10.79 4.99 9.58
C GLU A 549 9.37 5.22 9.06
N GLU A 550 8.35 5.22 9.93
CA GLU A 550 6.97 5.40 9.49
C GLU A 550 6.73 6.74 8.80
N LYS A 551 7.39 7.82 9.26
CA LYS A 551 7.30 9.15 8.63
C LYS A 551 7.80 9.17 7.17
N HIS A 552 8.58 8.18 6.77
CA HIS A 552 9.05 8.02 5.39
C HIS A 552 8.22 7.04 4.55
N SER A 553 7.12 6.49 5.07
CA SER A 553 6.13 5.75 4.28
C SER A 553 5.12 6.70 3.61
N THR A 554 4.41 6.22 2.59
CA THR A 554 3.30 6.99 1.98
C THR A 554 2.20 7.27 3.01
N ARG A 555 1.90 6.28 3.87
CA ARG A 555 0.92 6.38 4.96
C ARG A 555 1.33 7.43 5.98
N GLY A 556 2.56 7.40 6.48
CA GLY A 556 3.02 8.37 7.47
C GLY A 556 2.97 9.82 6.97
N ARG A 557 3.37 10.05 5.71
CA ARG A 557 3.24 11.38 5.08
C ARG A 557 1.77 11.82 4.94
N ALA A 558 0.89 10.91 4.52
CA ALA A 558 -0.54 11.20 4.42
C ALA A 558 -1.16 11.48 5.80
N HIS A 559 -0.78 10.74 6.85
CA HIS A 559 -1.21 11.00 8.23
C HIS A 559 -0.74 12.38 8.71
N LEU A 560 0.52 12.76 8.48
CA LEU A 560 1.04 14.08 8.87
C LEU A 560 0.36 15.22 8.11
N LEU A 561 0.09 15.06 6.81
CA LEU A 561 -0.67 16.04 6.03
C LEU A 561 -2.15 16.10 6.46
N ALA A 562 -2.77 14.97 6.82
CA ALA A 562 -4.12 14.95 7.37
C ALA A 562 -4.20 15.63 8.75
N GLU A 563 -3.21 15.41 9.62
CA GLU A 563 -3.14 16.09 10.93
C GLU A 563 -2.82 17.58 10.81
N MET A 564 -2.05 17.98 9.80
CA MET A 564 -1.86 19.39 9.41
C MET A 564 -3.17 20.03 8.91
N VAL A 565 -4.01 19.28 8.20
CA VAL A 565 -5.34 19.72 7.79
C VAL A 565 -6.31 19.77 8.97
N ASN A 566 -6.21 18.84 9.92
CA ASN A 566 -7.03 18.81 11.14
C ASN A 566 -6.68 19.96 12.10
N GLY A 567 -5.40 20.36 12.16
CA GLY A 567 -4.95 21.51 12.96
C GLY A 567 -4.90 21.30 14.48
N GLU A 568 -5.16 20.08 14.96
CA GLU A 568 -5.19 19.75 16.40
C GLU A 568 -3.80 19.37 16.96
N VAL A 569 -3.06 18.50 16.26
CA VAL A 569 -1.72 18.02 16.67
C VAL A 569 -0.62 18.77 15.92
N ILE A 570 -0.79 18.95 14.61
CA ILE A 570 0.10 19.75 13.76
C ILE A 570 -0.58 21.10 13.51
N THR A 571 -0.21 22.11 14.30
CA THR A 571 -0.97 23.38 14.40
C THR A 571 -0.56 24.45 13.39
N ASP A 572 0.67 24.39 12.85
CA ASP A 572 1.22 25.43 11.96
C ASP A 572 0.73 25.35 10.49
N GLY A 573 -0.18 24.42 10.19
CA GLY A 573 -0.74 24.23 8.84
C GLY A 573 0.37 24.09 7.78
N TRP A 574 0.25 24.83 6.67
CA TRP A 574 1.27 24.89 5.61
C TRP A 574 2.69 25.27 6.07
N ARG A 575 2.88 25.82 7.28
CA ARG A 575 4.20 26.19 7.81
C ARG A 575 4.86 25.11 8.68
N SER A 576 4.16 24.04 9.01
CA SER A 576 4.65 22.93 9.84
C SER A 576 6.00 22.39 9.39
N GLU A 577 6.92 22.19 10.34
CA GLU A 577 8.25 21.63 10.08
C GLU A 577 8.19 20.09 10.07
N GLU A 578 7.27 19.50 10.84
CA GLU A 578 6.99 18.07 10.93
C GLU A 578 6.63 17.46 9.57
N VAL A 579 5.76 18.14 8.83
CA VAL A 579 5.35 17.75 7.47
C VAL A 579 6.51 17.97 6.49
N ALA A 580 7.24 19.08 6.63
CA ALA A 580 8.39 19.38 5.78
C ALA A 580 9.47 18.28 5.88
N GLU A 581 9.82 17.86 7.10
CA GLU A 581 10.77 16.76 7.35
C GLU A 581 10.32 15.44 6.72
N ALA A 582 9.05 15.04 6.93
CA ALA A 582 8.54 13.78 6.40
C ALA A 582 8.50 13.78 4.86
N LEU A 583 8.18 14.93 4.26
CA LEU A 583 8.19 15.13 2.81
C LEU A 583 9.59 15.28 2.23
N ASP A 584 10.62 15.64 3.01
CA ASP A 584 11.99 15.83 2.53
C ASP A 584 12.50 14.57 1.80
N LEU A 585 12.42 13.41 2.48
CA LEU A 585 12.74 12.11 1.90
C LEU A 585 11.68 11.53 0.94
N CYS A 586 10.70 12.32 0.50
CA CYS A 586 9.84 11.92 -0.63
C CYS A 586 10.53 12.25 -1.96
N LEU A 587 10.79 11.21 -2.75
CA LEU A 587 11.48 11.30 -4.05
C LEU A 587 10.65 11.96 -5.18
N SER A 588 9.38 12.31 -4.92
CA SER A 588 8.41 12.74 -5.95
C SER A 588 8.33 11.78 -7.16
N CYS A 589 8.52 10.48 -6.91
CA CYS A 589 8.65 9.44 -7.94
C CYS A 589 7.33 8.94 -8.55
N LYS A 590 6.18 9.42 -8.04
CA LYS A 590 4.81 8.96 -8.37
C LYS A 590 4.52 7.45 -8.19
N GLY A 591 5.44 6.62 -7.71
CA GLY A 591 5.18 5.18 -7.49
C GLY A 591 3.97 4.88 -6.59
N CYS A 592 3.64 5.77 -5.65
CA CYS A 592 2.44 5.66 -4.83
C CYS A 592 1.12 5.92 -5.57
N LEU A 593 1.14 6.54 -6.74
CA LEU A 593 -0.04 6.74 -7.59
C LEU A 593 -0.51 5.41 -8.22
N SER A 594 0.42 4.50 -8.56
CA SER A 594 0.12 3.24 -9.24
C SER A 594 0.24 1.99 -8.35
N ASP A 595 1.15 1.99 -7.36
CA ASP A 595 1.36 0.84 -6.50
C ASP A 595 0.42 0.83 -5.29
N CYS A 596 -0.08 2.00 -4.87
CA CYS A 596 -1.06 2.12 -3.80
C CYS A 596 -2.46 1.91 -4.37
N PRO A 597 -3.28 0.99 -3.83
CA PRO A 597 -4.59 0.65 -4.40
C PRO A 597 -5.68 1.73 -4.14
N VAL A 598 -5.26 2.97 -3.86
CA VAL A 598 -6.11 4.13 -3.53
C VAL A 598 -5.61 5.42 -4.21
N ASP A 599 -4.65 5.29 -5.13
CA ASP A 599 -4.13 6.33 -6.03
C ASP A 599 -3.63 7.60 -5.32
N VAL A 600 -2.89 7.43 -4.21
CA VAL A 600 -2.30 8.56 -3.47
C VAL A 600 -1.14 9.18 -4.24
N ASP A 601 -1.33 10.40 -4.75
CA ASP A 601 -0.27 11.17 -5.40
C ASP A 601 0.52 12.05 -4.41
N MET A 602 1.39 11.40 -3.63
CA MET A 602 2.30 12.09 -2.72
C MET A 602 3.28 13.06 -3.42
N ALA A 603 3.51 12.93 -4.74
CA ALA A 603 4.37 13.86 -5.47
C ALA A 603 3.63 15.20 -5.70
N THR A 604 2.36 15.13 -6.09
CA THR A 604 1.44 16.28 -6.17
C THR A 604 1.26 16.93 -4.80
N TYR A 605 1.06 16.14 -3.73
CA TYR A 605 0.87 16.67 -2.38
C TYR A 605 2.15 17.38 -1.85
N LYS A 606 3.33 16.81 -2.12
CA LYS A 606 4.62 17.48 -1.83
C LYS A 606 4.79 18.78 -2.61
N ALA A 607 4.40 18.81 -3.89
CA ALA A 607 4.55 20.00 -4.73
C ALA A 607 3.68 21.16 -4.23
N GLU A 608 2.43 20.90 -3.82
CA GLU A 608 1.54 21.88 -3.19
C GLU A 608 2.08 22.34 -1.83
N PHE A 609 2.45 21.41 -0.94
CA PHE A 609 3.00 21.76 0.36
C PHE A 609 4.25 22.64 0.24
N LEU A 610 5.22 22.28 -0.60
CA LEU A 610 6.43 23.08 -0.85
C LEU A 610 6.12 24.42 -1.56
N HIS A 611 4.96 24.57 -2.19
CA HIS A 611 4.52 25.84 -2.74
C HIS A 611 4.08 26.78 -1.62
N GLN A 612 3.16 26.34 -0.76
CA GLN A 612 2.65 27.14 0.36
C GLN A 612 3.69 27.35 1.45
N HIS A 613 4.41 26.30 1.87
CA HIS A 613 5.41 26.33 2.94
C HIS A 613 6.51 27.37 2.69
N HIS A 614 6.93 27.55 1.42
CA HIS A 614 7.96 28.53 1.05
C HIS A 614 7.40 29.85 0.47
N LYS A 615 6.08 30.08 0.53
CA LYS A 615 5.47 31.33 0.07
C LYS A 615 5.94 32.49 0.94
N GLY A 616 6.74 33.41 0.37
CA GLY A 616 7.38 34.51 1.10
C GLY A 616 8.57 34.11 1.99
N ARG A 617 9.06 32.86 1.91
CA ARG A 617 10.26 32.38 2.65
C ARG A 617 11.40 32.05 1.69
N LEU A 618 12.62 32.01 2.21
CA LEU A 618 13.76 31.48 1.48
C LEU A 618 13.57 29.97 1.23
N ARG A 619 14.01 29.48 0.08
CA ARG A 619 14.03 28.05 -0.26
C ARG A 619 15.43 27.45 0.00
N PRO A 620 15.53 26.13 0.20
CA PRO A 620 16.80 25.40 0.13
C PRO A 620 17.63 25.76 -1.11
N ALA A 621 18.96 25.75 -0.99
CA ALA A 621 19.85 26.11 -2.10
C ALA A 621 19.70 25.18 -3.32
N SER A 622 19.38 23.91 -3.07
CA SER A 622 18.96 22.89 -4.04
C SER A 622 17.78 23.34 -4.93
N HIS A 623 16.79 24.04 -4.37
CA HIS A 623 15.63 24.53 -5.13
C HIS A 623 16.02 25.62 -6.15
N TYR A 624 17.13 26.34 -5.92
CA TYR A 624 17.68 27.31 -6.86
C TYR A 624 18.71 26.70 -7.82
N SER A 625 19.52 25.73 -7.39
CA SER A 625 20.52 25.08 -8.26
C SER A 625 19.89 24.04 -9.20
N MET A 626 19.03 23.17 -8.66
CA MET A 626 18.38 22.07 -9.39
C MET A 626 16.99 22.49 -9.90
N GLY A 627 16.20 23.23 -9.10
CA GLY A 627 14.87 23.67 -9.53
C GLY A 627 14.90 24.59 -10.76
N TRP A 628 15.94 25.44 -10.86
CA TRP A 628 16.20 26.31 -12.03
C TRP A 628 17.23 25.72 -13.01
N LEU A 629 17.56 24.43 -12.91
CA LEU A 629 18.51 23.75 -13.79
C LEU A 629 18.26 24.00 -15.29
N PRO A 630 17.02 24.03 -15.83
CA PRO A 630 16.79 24.37 -17.24
C PRO A 630 17.33 25.75 -17.67
N VAL A 631 17.35 26.73 -16.74
CA VAL A 631 17.93 28.07 -16.99
C VAL A 631 19.46 28.01 -16.95
N TRP A 632 20.03 27.30 -15.98
CA TRP A 632 21.48 27.11 -15.87
C TRP A 632 22.06 26.32 -17.05
N LEU A 633 21.39 25.26 -17.50
CA LEU A 633 21.73 24.49 -18.71
C LEU A 633 21.75 25.38 -19.96
N ARG A 634 20.73 26.24 -20.12
CA ARG A 634 20.67 27.19 -21.23
C ARG A 634 21.80 28.22 -21.16
N ALA A 635 22.12 28.77 -19.99
CA ALA A 635 23.22 29.71 -19.81
C ALA A 635 24.59 29.05 -20.09
N ALA A 636 24.84 27.86 -19.53
CA ALA A 636 26.06 27.09 -19.76
C ALA A 636 26.29 26.75 -21.24
N SER A 637 25.20 26.53 -22.00
CA SER A 637 25.28 26.22 -23.43
C SER A 637 25.80 27.35 -24.33
N LEU A 638 25.94 28.58 -23.81
CA LEU A 638 26.60 29.69 -24.50
C LEU A 638 28.13 29.49 -24.60
N ALA A 639 28.74 28.85 -23.59
CA ALA A 639 30.18 28.60 -23.51
C ALA A 639 30.51 27.27 -22.80
N PRO A 640 30.07 26.11 -23.33
CA PRO A 640 30.08 24.84 -22.60
C PRO A 640 31.49 24.36 -22.22
N ARG A 641 32.53 24.71 -22.99
CA ARG A 641 33.93 24.43 -22.61
C ARG A 641 34.31 25.15 -21.32
N VAL A 642 33.97 26.43 -21.18
CA VAL A 642 34.23 27.24 -19.99
C VAL A 642 33.40 26.71 -18.82
N ALA A 643 32.10 26.45 -19.04
CA ALA A 643 31.21 25.89 -18.02
C ALA A 643 31.72 24.55 -17.46
N ASN A 644 32.15 23.62 -18.31
CA ASN A 644 32.74 22.34 -17.89
C ASN A 644 34.06 22.52 -17.14
N THR A 645 34.94 23.43 -17.58
CA THR A 645 36.20 23.73 -16.88
C THR A 645 35.94 24.34 -15.50
N MET A 646 34.99 25.27 -15.38
CA MET A 646 34.59 25.87 -14.10
C MET A 646 33.91 24.86 -13.19
N SER A 647 33.00 24.05 -13.72
CA SER A 647 32.31 22.96 -12.99
C SER A 647 33.33 22.03 -12.33
N ARG A 648 34.33 21.56 -13.09
CA ARG A 648 35.43 20.73 -12.56
C ARG A 648 36.32 21.48 -11.56
N ARG A 649 36.80 22.69 -11.89
CA ARG A 649 37.78 23.42 -11.07
C ARG A 649 37.20 23.91 -9.73
N PHE A 650 35.91 24.24 -9.70
CA PHE A 650 35.24 24.79 -8.52
C PHE A 650 34.15 23.86 -7.98
N SER A 651 34.19 22.57 -8.34
CA SER A 651 33.19 21.54 -8.01
C SER A 651 32.75 21.60 -6.55
N GLY A 652 33.69 21.55 -5.60
CA GLY A 652 33.37 21.60 -4.15
C GLY A 652 32.65 22.88 -3.71
N LEU A 653 32.96 24.04 -4.30
CA LEU A 653 32.27 25.30 -4.00
C LEU A 653 30.87 25.33 -4.62
N LEU A 654 30.74 24.89 -5.87
CA LEU A 654 29.45 24.79 -6.56
C LEU A 654 28.50 23.82 -5.84
N LYS A 655 29.00 22.66 -5.41
CA LYS A 655 28.23 21.72 -4.57
C LYS A 655 27.85 22.35 -3.22
N LYS A 656 28.80 23.01 -2.55
CA LYS A 656 28.57 23.63 -1.24
C LYS A 656 27.49 24.72 -1.28
N PHE A 657 27.55 25.64 -2.23
CA PHE A 657 26.58 26.74 -2.36
C PHE A 657 25.31 26.35 -3.11
N GLY A 658 25.34 25.31 -3.94
CA GLY A 658 24.16 24.78 -4.62
C GLY A 658 23.33 23.80 -3.79
N GLY A 659 23.70 23.49 -2.55
CA GLY A 659 22.99 22.52 -1.72
C GLY A 659 23.16 21.05 -2.17
N ILE A 660 24.18 20.76 -2.97
CA ILE A 660 24.43 19.44 -3.55
C ILE A 660 25.28 18.60 -2.57
N ALA A 661 25.02 17.29 -2.52
CA ALA A 661 25.81 16.31 -1.80
C ALA A 661 27.27 16.27 -2.31
N PRO A 662 28.29 16.34 -1.43
CA PRO A 662 29.70 16.44 -1.87
C PRO A 662 30.19 15.22 -2.66
N GLU A 663 29.58 14.05 -2.46
CA GLU A 663 29.87 12.77 -3.11
C GLU A 663 29.47 12.75 -4.60
N ARG A 664 28.48 13.58 -4.99
CA ARG A 664 27.86 13.55 -6.32
C ARG A 664 28.66 14.22 -7.40
N ASP A 665 28.95 13.55 -8.51
CA ASP A 665 29.57 14.21 -9.65
C ASP A 665 28.60 15.14 -10.38
N LEU A 666 29.11 16.32 -10.77
CA LEU A 666 28.35 17.33 -11.51
C LEU A 666 28.28 16.91 -12.99
N PRO A 667 27.09 16.97 -13.64
CA PRO A 667 26.94 16.53 -15.02
C PRO A 667 27.77 17.39 -15.98
N THR A 668 28.28 16.75 -17.04
CA THR A 668 29.06 17.42 -18.09
C THR A 668 28.14 18.01 -19.15
N PHE A 669 28.27 19.30 -19.44
CA PHE A 669 27.52 19.97 -20.50
C PHE A 669 27.99 19.53 -21.89
N ALA A 670 27.06 19.28 -22.80
CA ALA A 670 27.36 18.94 -24.18
C ALA A 670 28.05 20.09 -24.93
N LYS A 671 28.97 19.75 -25.84
CA LYS A 671 29.71 20.73 -26.67
C LYS A 671 28.79 21.59 -27.55
N THR A 672 27.69 21.00 -28.03
CA THR A 672 26.66 21.64 -28.84
C THR A 672 25.30 21.04 -28.46
N PRO A 673 24.31 21.83 -28.01
CA PRO A 673 22.97 21.33 -27.71
C PRO A 673 22.28 20.75 -28.95
N PHE A 674 21.42 19.75 -28.75
CA PHE A 674 20.68 19.09 -29.82
C PHE A 674 19.90 20.07 -30.71
N THR A 675 19.11 20.97 -30.11
CA THR A 675 18.34 22.02 -30.81
C THR A 675 19.17 23.03 -31.61
N ARG A 676 20.50 23.07 -31.42
CA ARG A 676 21.44 23.84 -32.24
C ARG A 676 22.15 22.96 -33.27
N ARG A 677 22.47 21.71 -32.91
CA ARG A 677 23.06 20.69 -33.78
C ARG A 677 22.12 20.34 -34.94
N ARG A 678 20.81 20.21 -34.65
CA ARG A 678 19.74 19.85 -35.58
C ARG A 678 18.84 21.02 -35.96
N ALA A 679 19.43 22.16 -36.28
CA ALA A 679 18.69 23.34 -36.73
C ALA A 679 17.94 23.11 -38.06
N ASP A 680 18.36 22.11 -38.86
CA ASP A 680 17.67 21.60 -40.06
C ASP A 680 16.24 21.12 -39.78
N LEU A 681 15.97 20.63 -38.57
CA LEU A 681 14.65 20.15 -38.16
C LEU A 681 13.70 21.28 -37.73
N LYS A 682 14.15 22.54 -37.69
CA LYS A 682 13.30 23.71 -37.38
C LYS A 682 12.50 24.18 -38.60
N ARG A 683 11.65 23.27 -39.09
CA ARG A 683 10.78 23.47 -40.25
C ARG A 683 9.38 22.91 -39.94
N TRP A 684 8.45 23.15 -40.85
CA TRP A 684 7.18 22.43 -40.85
C TRP A 684 7.34 21.07 -41.54
N ALA A 685 6.59 20.07 -41.05
CA ALA A 685 6.50 18.77 -41.69
C ALA A 685 5.59 18.84 -42.92
N THR A 686 6.05 18.24 -44.00
CA THR A 686 5.32 18.05 -45.26
C THR A 686 4.72 16.63 -45.37
N GLY A 687 5.28 15.66 -44.64
CA GLY A 687 4.82 14.27 -44.62
C GLY A 687 3.47 14.05 -43.90
N PRO A 688 2.90 12.84 -44.03
CA PRO A 688 1.63 12.47 -43.39
C PRO A 688 1.78 12.13 -41.89
N ARG A 689 2.88 11.48 -41.49
CA ARG A 689 3.20 11.17 -40.09
C ARG A 689 4.01 12.29 -39.46
N ARG A 690 3.34 13.29 -38.89
CA ARG A 690 4.00 14.50 -38.37
C ARG A 690 4.30 14.38 -36.88
N VAL A 691 5.55 14.61 -36.49
CA VAL A 691 5.96 14.52 -35.07
C VAL A 691 6.87 15.67 -34.66
N VAL A 692 6.54 16.31 -33.54
CA VAL A 692 7.47 17.19 -32.82
C VAL A 692 8.30 16.31 -31.89
N LEU A 693 9.60 16.21 -32.14
CA LEU A 693 10.52 15.57 -31.20
C LEU A 693 10.73 16.52 -30.01
N TRP A 694 10.33 16.10 -28.82
CA TRP A 694 10.40 16.95 -27.62
C TRP A 694 11.85 17.13 -27.17
N PRO A 695 12.41 18.35 -27.22
CA PRO A 695 13.80 18.59 -26.83
C PRO A 695 13.85 18.87 -25.32
N ASP A 696 13.71 17.83 -24.50
CA ASP A 696 13.77 17.97 -23.05
C ASP A 696 15.10 18.59 -22.59
N SER A 697 15.10 19.22 -21.42
CA SER A 697 16.24 20.01 -20.97
C SER A 697 17.49 19.17 -20.69
N PHE A 698 17.36 17.91 -20.30
CA PHE A 698 18.48 17.03 -19.98
C PHE A 698 19.14 16.51 -21.24
N ASN A 699 18.39 15.83 -22.12
CA ASN A 699 18.95 15.32 -23.36
C ASN A 699 19.38 16.46 -24.30
N ASN A 700 18.67 17.61 -24.37
CA ASN A 700 19.10 18.72 -25.23
C ASN A 700 20.48 19.29 -24.82
N HIS A 701 20.83 19.33 -23.54
CA HIS A 701 22.01 20.05 -23.02
C HIS A 701 23.12 19.15 -22.44
N LEU A 702 22.83 17.90 -22.09
CA LEU A 702 23.76 16.95 -21.46
C LEU A 702 24.02 15.75 -22.38
N THR A 703 22.96 15.06 -22.80
CA THR A 703 23.02 13.82 -23.62
C THR A 703 22.33 13.98 -24.99
N PRO A 704 22.76 14.90 -25.87
CA PRO A 704 22.09 15.18 -27.15
C PRO A 704 22.14 14.02 -28.15
N ASP A 705 23.09 13.11 -27.99
CA ASP A 705 23.27 11.96 -28.87
C ASP A 705 22.09 10.96 -28.77
N VAL A 706 21.34 11.01 -27.66
CA VAL A 706 20.06 10.30 -27.45
C VAL A 706 18.96 10.86 -28.36
N LEU A 707 18.85 12.20 -28.46
CA LEU A 707 17.87 12.86 -29.32
C LEU A 707 18.24 12.75 -30.81
N ASP A 708 19.52 12.70 -31.16
CA ASP A 708 19.94 12.35 -32.53
C ASP A 708 19.52 10.92 -32.88
N ALA A 709 19.78 9.95 -31.99
CA ALA A 709 19.34 8.56 -32.20
C ALA A 709 17.82 8.44 -32.38
N ALA A 710 17.06 9.19 -31.57
CA ALA A 710 15.60 9.24 -31.67
C ALA A 710 15.12 9.85 -32.99
N ALA A 711 15.75 10.95 -33.43
CA ALA A 711 15.42 11.58 -34.70
C ALA A 711 15.72 10.66 -35.90
N GLU A 712 16.83 9.93 -35.86
CA GLU A 712 17.20 8.94 -36.87
C GLU A 712 16.17 7.78 -36.94
N VAL A 713 15.84 7.16 -35.79
CA VAL A 713 14.89 6.04 -35.73
C VAL A 713 13.46 6.48 -36.11
N LEU A 714 12.99 7.63 -35.63
CA LEU A 714 11.66 8.15 -36.03
C LEU A 714 11.61 8.50 -37.53
N THR A 715 12.69 9.01 -38.11
CA THR A 715 12.77 9.26 -39.56
C THR A 715 12.71 7.94 -40.34
N ALA A 716 13.43 6.91 -39.91
CA ALA A 716 13.38 5.57 -40.50
C ALA A 716 11.98 4.93 -40.39
N ALA A 717 11.28 5.16 -39.27
CA ALA A 717 9.87 4.80 -39.06
C ALA A 717 8.86 5.59 -39.93
N GLY A 718 9.35 6.47 -40.81
CA GLY A 718 8.54 7.25 -41.74
C GLY A 718 7.83 8.44 -41.11
N TYR A 719 8.26 8.89 -39.92
CA TYR A 719 7.82 10.16 -39.36
C TYR A 719 8.62 11.33 -39.93
N ASP A 720 7.93 12.40 -40.28
CA ASP A 720 8.53 13.69 -40.62
C ASP A 720 8.80 14.45 -39.32
N VAL A 721 10.00 14.24 -38.79
CA VAL A 721 10.47 14.77 -37.49
C VAL A 721 10.78 16.26 -37.59
N VAL A 722 10.22 17.05 -36.68
CA VAL A 722 10.52 18.48 -36.55
C VAL A 722 10.83 18.89 -35.11
N LEU A 723 11.40 20.08 -34.95
CA LEU A 723 11.64 20.73 -33.67
C LEU A 723 10.82 22.02 -33.52
N PRO A 724 10.45 22.41 -32.29
CA PRO A 724 9.82 23.70 -32.05
C PRO A 724 10.75 24.85 -32.45
N ASP A 725 10.16 25.89 -33.03
CA ASP A 725 10.86 27.10 -33.49
C ASP A 725 11.66 27.77 -32.35
N ARG A 726 11.02 27.86 -31.17
CA ARG A 726 11.48 28.53 -29.95
C ARG A 726 11.77 27.52 -28.84
N GLY A 727 12.60 27.94 -27.88
CA GLY A 727 12.95 27.11 -26.72
C GLY A 727 11.78 26.92 -25.76
N VAL A 728 11.53 25.65 -25.40
CA VAL A 728 10.46 25.10 -24.56
C VAL A 728 11.02 24.36 -23.34
N CYS A 729 10.17 24.08 -22.35
CA CYS A 729 10.51 23.22 -21.19
C CYS A 729 9.23 22.63 -20.57
N CYS A 730 9.32 21.48 -19.91
CA CYS A 730 8.18 20.78 -19.31
C CYS A 730 7.81 21.33 -17.92
N GLY A 731 8.64 22.17 -17.31
CA GLY A 731 8.35 22.77 -15.99
C GLY A 731 8.69 21.90 -14.77
N LEU A 732 8.98 20.61 -14.97
CA LEU A 732 9.14 19.59 -13.91
C LEU A 732 10.05 20.00 -12.75
N THR A 733 11.23 20.59 -13.00
CA THR A 733 12.19 20.94 -11.94
C THR A 733 11.65 22.00 -10.98
N TRP A 734 10.73 22.85 -11.44
CA TRP A 734 10.00 23.79 -10.59
C TRP A 734 8.84 23.09 -9.86
N VAL A 735 8.16 22.12 -10.48
CA VAL A 735 7.12 21.31 -9.82
C VAL A 735 7.71 20.53 -8.64
N SER A 736 8.82 19.79 -8.85
CA SER A 736 9.45 18.96 -7.81
C SER A 736 9.97 19.76 -6.60
N THR A 737 10.11 21.08 -6.74
CA THR A 737 10.61 22.01 -5.72
C THR A 737 9.56 23.02 -5.25
N GLY A 738 8.27 22.80 -5.57
CA GLY A 738 7.13 23.62 -5.14
C GLY A 738 7.06 25.02 -5.75
N GLN A 739 7.74 25.28 -6.86
CA GLN A 739 7.77 26.58 -7.54
C GLN A 739 6.64 26.66 -8.60
N LEU A 740 5.41 26.35 -8.18
CA LEU A 740 4.26 26.09 -9.07
C LEU A 740 3.89 27.26 -9.99
N ASP A 741 3.96 28.52 -9.53
CA ASP A 741 3.72 29.69 -10.39
C ASP A 741 4.72 29.78 -11.56
N VAL A 742 5.99 29.45 -11.30
CA VAL A 742 7.04 29.42 -12.32
C VAL A 742 6.78 28.26 -13.28
N ALA A 743 6.41 27.08 -12.77
CA ALA A 743 6.04 25.93 -13.59
C ALA A 743 4.86 26.25 -14.53
N LYS A 744 3.77 26.83 -14.01
CA LYS A 744 2.60 27.27 -14.79
C LYS A 744 2.97 28.27 -15.88
N ASN A 745 3.82 29.25 -15.57
CA ASN A 745 4.27 30.25 -16.55
C ASN A 745 5.19 29.65 -17.64
N VAL A 746 6.06 28.70 -17.27
CA VAL A 746 6.87 27.93 -18.22
C VAL A 746 5.98 27.06 -19.11
N LEU A 747 4.96 26.41 -18.55
CA LEU A 747 4.00 25.59 -19.29
C LEU A 747 3.17 26.42 -20.26
N ARG A 748 2.55 27.52 -19.85
CA ARG A 748 1.81 28.43 -20.75
C ARG A 748 2.67 28.92 -21.92
N ARG A 749 3.95 29.22 -21.66
CA ARG A 749 4.93 29.52 -22.73
C ARG A 749 5.13 28.33 -23.66
N THR A 750 5.32 27.11 -23.14
CA THR A 750 5.46 25.90 -23.95
C THR A 750 4.20 25.63 -24.78
N LEU A 751 3.00 25.77 -24.21
CA LEU A 751 1.72 25.65 -24.92
C LEU A 751 1.63 26.65 -26.07
N SER A 752 1.94 27.94 -25.86
CA SER A 752 1.95 28.94 -26.96
C SER A 752 3.05 28.76 -28.02
N VAL A 753 3.99 27.81 -27.83
CA VAL A 753 4.94 27.37 -28.85
C VAL A 753 4.43 26.11 -29.57
N LEU A 754 3.81 25.18 -28.84
CA LEU A 754 3.33 23.92 -29.40
C LEU A 754 1.94 24.00 -30.05
N GLU A 755 1.09 24.96 -29.66
CA GLU A 755 -0.30 25.11 -30.14
C GLU A 755 -0.44 25.00 -31.67
N PRO A 756 0.39 25.69 -32.50
CA PRO A 756 0.27 25.57 -33.96
C PRO A 756 0.51 24.15 -34.47
N TYR A 757 1.43 23.40 -33.85
CA TYR A 757 1.73 22.02 -34.19
C TYR A 757 0.62 21.07 -33.71
N LEU A 758 0.15 21.24 -32.47
CA LEU A 758 -0.93 20.44 -31.88
C LEU A 758 -2.24 20.58 -32.70
N ARG A 759 -2.62 21.81 -33.05
CA ARG A 759 -3.79 22.09 -33.93
C ARG A 759 -3.60 21.57 -35.35
N ALA A 760 -2.37 21.49 -35.84
CA ALA A 760 -2.04 20.86 -37.13
C ALA A 760 -1.92 19.33 -37.06
N GLY A 761 -2.29 18.70 -35.93
CA GLY A 761 -2.40 17.25 -35.75
C GLY A 761 -1.08 16.52 -35.45
N TYR A 762 -0.01 17.24 -35.11
CA TYR A 762 1.28 16.62 -34.79
C TYR A 762 1.19 15.82 -33.48
N GLN A 763 1.88 14.68 -33.45
CA GLN A 763 2.20 14.00 -32.19
C GLN A 763 3.43 14.64 -31.54
N VAL A 764 3.59 14.48 -30.24
CA VAL A 764 4.77 14.95 -29.47
C VAL A 764 5.51 13.72 -28.94
N ALA A 765 6.74 13.49 -29.39
CA ALA A 765 7.56 12.35 -28.99
C ALA A 765 8.40 12.69 -27.76
N GLY A 766 8.05 12.13 -26.60
CA GLY A 766 8.79 12.25 -25.35
C GLY A 766 9.85 11.15 -25.17
N LEU A 767 11.03 11.54 -24.67
CA LEU A 767 12.13 10.62 -24.35
C LEU A 767 12.42 10.57 -22.86
N GLU A 768 12.70 11.71 -22.23
CA GLU A 768 12.82 11.78 -20.77
C GLU A 768 11.45 11.44 -20.14
N PRO A 769 11.30 10.30 -19.43
CA PRO A 769 9.99 9.83 -19.00
C PRO A 769 9.36 10.75 -17.96
N SER A 770 10.15 11.47 -17.15
CA SER A 770 9.62 12.40 -16.16
C SER A 770 8.95 13.64 -16.77
N CYS A 771 9.52 14.24 -17.83
CA CYS A 771 8.84 15.30 -18.60
C CYS A 771 7.60 14.77 -19.34
N THR A 772 7.67 13.53 -19.84
CA THR A 772 6.58 12.91 -20.61
C THR A 772 5.38 12.59 -19.72
N ALA A 773 5.62 12.09 -18.51
CA ALA A 773 4.60 11.86 -17.50
C ALA A 773 3.95 13.16 -17.00
N LEU A 774 4.71 14.25 -16.87
CA LEU A 774 4.13 15.56 -16.53
C LEU A 774 3.08 15.99 -17.56
N PHE A 775 3.33 15.78 -18.86
CA PHE A 775 2.37 16.12 -19.90
C PHE A 775 1.11 15.23 -19.89
N ARG A 776 1.21 13.94 -19.55
CA ARG A 776 0.02 13.07 -19.46
C ARG A 776 -0.75 13.17 -18.14
N GLY A 777 -0.06 13.34 -17.02
CA GLY A 777 -0.64 13.22 -15.68
C GLY A 777 -0.83 14.52 -14.92
N ASP A 778 0.03 15.53 -15.10
CA ASP A 778 0.05 16.72 -14.21
C ASP A 778 -0.61 17.96 -14.84
N LEU A 779 -0.83 17.99 -16.16
CA LEU A 779 -1.34 19.18 -16.84
C LEU A 779 -2.72 19.61 -16.34
N ALA A 780 -3.65 18.67 -16.10
CA ALA A 780 -4.98 18.99 -15.60
C ALA A 780 -4.96 19.61 -14.20
N ALA A 781 -4.02 19.18 -13.33
CA ALA A 781 -3.84 19.76 -11.99
C ALA A 781 -3.16 21.14 -12.04
N LEU A 782 -2.27 21.39 -13.00
CA LEU A 782 -1.51 22.64 -13.14
C LEU A 782 -2.25 23.74 -13.92
N LEU A 783 -3.00 23.35 -14.95
CA LEU A 783 -3.71 24.21 -15.91
C LEU A 783 -5.11 23.63 -16.21
N PRO A 784 -6.03 23.59 -15.22
CA PRO A 784 -7.35 23.01 -15.38
C PRO A 784 -8.16 23.72 -16.48
N GLY A 785 -8.78 22.93 -17.36
CA GLY A 785 -9.63 23.42 -18.46
C GLY A 785 -8.91 24.22 -19.55
N ASP A 786 -7.57 24.13 -19.64
CA ASP A 786 -6.82 24.70 -20.77
C ASP A 786 -6.87 23.72 -21.97
N PRO A 787 -7.57 24.06 -23.07
CA PRO A 787 -7.77 23.14 -24.19
C PRO A 787 -6.48 22.86 -24.98
N VAL A 788 -5.44 23.67 -24.83
CA VAL A 788 -4.12 23.41 -25.43
C VAL A 788 -3.33 22.44 -24.54
N ALA A 789 -3.51 22.51 -23.21
CA ALA A 789 -2.95 21.53 -22.29
C ALA A 789 -3.57 20.13 -22.50
N GLU A 790 -4.89 20.05 -22.64
CA GLU A 790 -5.61 18.81 -22.99
C GLU A 790 -5.13 18.23 -24.34
N LEU A 791 -4.99 19.08 -25.36
CA LEU A 791 -4.40 18.68 -26.65
C LEU A 791 -2.96 18.21 -26.52
N LEU A 792 -2.13 18.82 -25.66
CA LEU A 792 -0.76 18.36 -25.43
C LEU A 792 -0.74 16.99 -24.75
N ALA A 793 -1.56 16.78 -23.72
CA ALA A 793 -1.68 15.49 -23.04
C ALA A 793 -2.07 14.38 -24.03
N GLY A 794 -3.17 14.56 -24.76
CA GLY A 794 -3.68 13.59 -25.74
C GLY A 794 -2.82 13.39 -27.00
N ARG A 795 -1.80 14.22 -27.22
CA ARG A 795 -0.82 14.10 -28.32
C ARG A 795 0.57 13.67 -27.87
N THR A 796 0.80 13.51 -26.56
CA THR A 796 2.12 13.13 -26.02
C THR A 796 2.28 11.61 -25.98
N ARG A 797 3.12 11.09 -26.87
CA ARG A 797 3.47 9.66 -26.96
C ARG A 797 4.92 9.44 -26.47
N THR A 798 5.24 8.27 -25.93
CA THR A 798 6.65 7.92 -25.72
C THR A 798 7.32 7.68 -27.06
N PHE A 799 8.65 7.77 -27.09
CA PHE A 799 9.42 7.35 -28.25
C PHE A 799 9.09 5.90 -28.67
N ALA A 800 9.02 4.96 -27.71
CA ALA A 800 8.73 3.55 -27.98
C ALA A 800 7.32 3.33 -28.54
N GLU A 801 6.31 4.03 -28.01
CA GLU A 801 4.93 3.99 -28.52
C GLU A 801 4.84 4.38 -30.00
N LEU A 802 5.57 5.40 -30.43
CA LEU A 802 5.60 5.83 -31.84
C LEU A 802 6.37 4.86 -32.73
N VAL A 803 7.41 4.21 -32.20
CA VAL A 803 8.13 3.15 -32.93
C VAL A 803 7.25 1.91 -33.09
N ALA A 804 6.53 1.50 -32.05
CA ALA A 804 5.61 0.36 -32.09
C ALA A 804 4.41 0.58 -33.03
N ASP A 805 3.91 1.82 -33.15
CA ASP A 805 2.85 2.21 -34.10
C ASP A 805 3.36 2.32 -35.58
N SER A 806 4.62 2.01 -35.85
CA SER A 806 5.28 2.22 -37.14
C SER A 806 5.54 0.93 -37.92
N PRO A 807 5.69 0.99 -39.26
CA PRO A 807 6.05 -0.15 -40.10
C PRO A 807 7.58 -0.33 -40.18
N LEU A 808 8.34 0.14 -39.19
CA LEU A 808 9.79 0.03 -39.18
C LEU A 808 10.21 -1.42 -38.91
N GLU A 809 10.80 -2.06 -39.91
CA GLU A 809 11.50 -3.33 -39.72
C GLU A 809 12.93 -3.06 -39.24
N PHE A 810 13.30 -3.69 -38.13
CA PHE A 810 14.64 -3.62 -37.57
C PHE A 810 15.47 -4.83 -38.00
N ARG A 811 16.79 -4.66 -38.15
CA ARG A 811 17.71 -5.82 -38.18
C ARG A 811 17.87 -6.35 -36.76
N SER A 812 17.87 -7.67 -36.59
CA SER A 812 18.13 -8.29 -35.30
C SER A 812 19.50 -7.86 -34.77
N LEU A 813 19.57 -7.41 -33.51
CA LEU A 813 20.82 -7.16 -32.82
C LEU A 813 21.38 -8.42 -32.15
N ASP A 814 20.52 -9.35 -31.72
CA ASP A 814 20.86 -10.58 -31.00
C ASP A 814 21.74 -10.30 -29.77
N VAL A 815 21.25 -9.40 -28.90
CA VAL A 815 21.92 -8.98 -27.66
C VAL A 815 21.02 -9.16 -26.44
N GLU A 816 21.62 -9.57 -25.33
CA GLU A 816 21.00 -9.60 -24.01
C GLU A 816 20.92 -8.19 -23.43
N ALA A 817 19.77 -7.83 -22.86
CA ALA A 817 19.54 -6.53 -22.22
C ALA A 817 18.88 -6.67 -20.84
N LEU A 818 19.21 -5.74 -19.94
CA LEU A 818 18.59 -5.60 -18.62
C LEU A 818 18.00 -4.18 -18.47
N SER A 819 16.67 -4.08 -18.38
CA SER A 819 15.98 -2.79 -18.34
C SER A 819 15.64 -2.32 -16.92
N GLN A 820 16.03 -1.08 -16.61
CA GLN A 820 15.52 -0.30 -15.46
C GLN A 820 14.36 0.59 -15.93
N VAL A 821 13.13 0.18 -15.62
CA VAL A 821 11.94 1.01 -15.87
C VAL A 821 12.02 2.29 -15.04
N HIS A 822 11.80 3.46 -15.65
CA HIS A 822 11.82 4.72 -14.90
C HIS A 822 10.56 4.85 -14.02
N CYS A 823 10.69 5.38 -12.79
CA CYS A 823 9.56 5.46 -11.85
C CYS A 823 8.30 6.18 -12.39
N HIS A 824 8.48 7.26 -13.17
CA HIS A 824 7.37 7.95 -13.82
C HIS A 824 6.81 7.18 -15.04
N GLN A 825 7.62 6.31 -15.66
CA GLN A 825 7.18 5.43 -16.75
C GLN A 825 6.30 4.31 -16.19
N HIS A 826 6.74 3.67 -15.09
CA HIS A 826 5.94 2.73 -14.29
C HIS A 826 4.61 3.34 -13.82
N ALA A 827 4.62 4.58 -13.32
CA ALA A 827 3.45 5.20 -12.71
C ALA A 827 2.43 5.83 -13.69
N VAL A 828 2.85 6.27 -14.89
CA VAL A 828 2.01 7.11 -15.77
C VAL A 828 2.04 6.70 -17.26
N LEU A 829 3.08 6.00 -17.73
CA LEU A 829 3.30 5.78 -19.17
C LEU A 829 3.15 4.32 -19.63
N GLY A 830 3.49 3.37 -18.76
CA GLY A 830 3.69 1.96 -19.12
C GLY A 830 5.06 1.68 -19.76
N PHE A 831 5.43 0.40 -19.85
CA PHE A 831 6.69 -0.08 -20.45
C PHE A 831 6.49 -1.11 -21.58
N GLY A 832 5.23 -1.50 -21.87
CA GLY A 832 4.93 -2.56 -22.84
C GLY A 832 5.32 -2.22 -24.29
N ALA A 833 5.31 -0.94 -24.66
CA ALA A 833 5.76 -0.48 -25.97
C ALA A 833 7.29 -0.58 -26.11
N ASP A 834 8.03 -0.28 -25.03
CA ASP A 834 9.49 -0.40 -24.96
C ASP A 834 9.92 -1.86 -25.13
N GLU A 835 9.25 -2.80 -24.44
CA GLU A 835 9.47 -4.23 -24.64
C GLU A 835 9.10 -4.72 -26.04
N ALA A 836 8.01 -4.20 -26.62
CA ALA A 836 7.62 -4.55 -27.98
C ALA A 836 8.67 -4.08 -29.01
N ALA A 837 9.18 -2.86 -28.87
CA ALA A 837 10.24 -2.32 -29.72
C ALA A 837 11.56 -3.08 -29.56
N MET A 838 11.93 -3.47 -28.34
CA MET A 838 13.10 -4.32 -28.08
C MET A 838 12.96 -5.70 -28.74
N ARG A 839 11.81 -6.37 -28.59
CA ARG A 839 11.55 -7.66 -29.25
C ARG A 839 11.61 -7.54 -30.78
N ALA A 840 11.05 -6.47 -31.35
CA ALA A 840 11.10 -6.22 -32.79
C ALA A 840 12.53 -6.03 -33.33
N ALA A 841 13.44 -5.49 -32.51
CA ALA A 841 14.87 -5.34 -32.82
C ALA A 841 15.73 -6.57 -32.48
N GLY A 842 15.12 -7.70 -32.08
CA GLY A 842 15.86 -8.90 -31.68
C GLY A 842 16.74 -8.69 -30.43
N ILE A 843 16.26 -7.89 -29.48
CA ILE A 843 16.89 -7.66 -28.18
C ILE A 843 16.22 -8.58 -27.15
N HIS A 844 17.01 -9.45 -26.53
CA HIS A 844 16.55 -10.37 -25.49
C HIS A 844 16.55 -9.62 -24.15
N ASN A 845 15.46 -8.93 -23.85
CA ASN A 845 15.35 -8.07 -22.68
C ASN A 845 14.76 -8.79 -21.45
N SER A 846 15.48 -8.69 -20.33
CA SER A 846 14.94 -8.91 -18.98
C SER A 846 14.57 -7.57 -18.35
N THR A 847 13.30 -7.39 -17.99
CA THR A 847 12.83 -6.20 -17.25
C THR A 847 13.03 -6.44 -15.76
N MET A 848 13.80 -5.57 -15.08
CA MET A 848 13.99 -5.68 -13.63
C MET A 848 12.66 -5.46 -12.89
N ASP A 849 12.46 -6.20 -11.79
CA ASP A 849 11.39 -5.89 -10.84
C ASP A 849 11.54 -4.44 -10.37
N SER A 850 10.42 -3.69 -10.32
CA SER A 850 10.41 -2.23 -10.49
C SER A 850 10.92 -1.45 -9.27
N GLY A 851 12.25 -1.45 -9.10
CA GLY A 851 12.96 -0.68 -8.08
C GLY A 851 13.12 0.80 -8.43
N CYS A 852 13.53 1.60 -7.43
CA CYS A 852 13.83 3.02 -7.62
C CYS A 852 15.34 3.25 -7.73
N CYS A 853 15.80 4.02 -8.72
CA CYS A 853 17.22 4.41 -8.83
C CYS A 853 17.70 5.38 -7.73
N GLY A 854 16.81 5.90 -6.87
CA GLY A 854 17.19 6.86 -5.81
C GLY A 854 17.53 8.28 -6.30
N LEU A 855 17.44 8.59 -7.59
CA LEU A 855 17.83 9.88 -8.19
C LEU A 855 16.66 10.72 -8.78
N ALA A 856 15.41 10.43 -8.41
CA ALA A 856 14.26 11.16 -8.95
C ALA A 856 14.25 12.66 -8.57
N GLY A 857 13.94 13.52 -9.53
CA GLY A 857 13.94 14.98 -9.34
C GLY A 857 15.31 15.52 -8.91
N ASN A 858 15.32 16.38 -7.89
CA ASN A 858 16.53 16.86 -7.21
C ASN A 858 17.02 15.93 -6.08
N PHE A 859 16.23 14.93 -5.67
CA PHE A 859 16.37 14.24 -4.38
C PHE A 859 17.79 13.74 -4.10
N GLY A 860 18.29 12.76 -4.86
CA GLY A 860 19.57 12.14 -4.56
C GLY A 860 20.80 12.99 -4.89
N PHE A 861 20.62 14.18 -5.48
CA PHE A 861 21.67 15.19 -5.61
C PHE A 861 21.77 16.09 -4.39
N GLU A 862 20.74 16.18 -3.56
CA GLU A 862 20.64 17.13 -2.46
C GLU A 862 21.41 16.65 -1.22
N ARG A 863 22.00 17.62 -0.51
CA ARG A 863 22.82 17.32 0.68
C ARG A 863 21.95 16.72 1.78
N GLY A 864 22.39 15.59 2.32
CA GLY A 864 21.66 14.82 3.34
C GLY A 864 20.91 13.62 2.76
N HIS A 865 20.71 13.57 1.43
CA HIS A 865 19.95 12.51 0.76
C HIS A 865 20.82 11.40 0.15
N TYR A 866 22.15 11.52 0.17
CA TYR A 866 23.05 10.61 -0.53
C TYR A 866 22.91 9.16 -0.06
N ASP A 867 22.98 8.89 1.25
CA ASP A 867 22.92 7.52 1.78
C ASP A 867 21.57 6.85 1.50
N VAL A 868 20.47 7.60 1.61
CA VAL A 868 19.12 7.12 1.28
C VAL A 868 19.00 6.87 -0.23
N SER A 869 19.58 7.75 -1.06
CA SER A 869 19.63 7.59 -2.52
C SER A 869 20.40 6.33 -2.96
N VAL A 870 21.54 6.04 -2.31
CA VAL A 870 22.32 4.82 -2.52
C VAL A 870 21.51 3.60 -2.04
N ALA A 871 20.96 3.63 -0.83
CA ALA A 871 20.15 2.54 -0.28
C ALA A 871 18.93 2.19 -1.16
N CYS A 872 18.27 3.18 -1.78
CA CYS A 872 17.21 2.92 -2.76
C CYS A 872 17.73 2.17 -4.00
N ALA A 873 18.92 2.51 -4.50
CA ALA A 873 19.52 1.85 -5.65
C ALA A 873 20.02 0.43 -5.32
N GLU A 874 20.51 0.21 -4.10
CA GLU A 874 20.96 -1.08 -3.57
C GLU A 874 19.79 -2.03 -3.19
N ASP A 875 18.53 -1.55 -3.08
CA ASP A 875 17.35 -2.40 -2.80
C ASP A 875 17.13 -3.46 -3.90
N ARG A 876 17.34 -3.10 -5.17
CA ARG A 876 17.08 -3.97 -6.35
C ARG A 876 18.00 -3.72 -7.54
N MET A 877 18.12 -2.46 -7.96
CA MET A 877 18.71 -2.08 -9.25
C MET A 877 20.20 -2.46 -9.35
N LEU A 878 21.02 -2.05 -8.37
CA LEU A 878 22.46 -2.31 -8.40
C LEU A 878 22.80 -3.80 -8.21
N PRO A 879 22.17 -4.56 -7.29
CA PRO A 879 22.33 -6.01 -7.22
C PRO A 879 22.03 -6.73 -8.54
N ALA A 880 20.94 -6.36 -9.23
CA ALA A 880 20.57 -6.98 -10.50
C ALA A 880 21.56 -6.64 -11.63
N ILE A 881 22.02 -5.39 -11.72
CA ILE A 881 23.04 -4.97 -12.69
C ILE A 881 24.38 -5.69 -12.46
N ARG A 882 24.79 -5.85 -11.20
CA ARG A 882 26.03 -6.57 -10.83
C ARG A 882 25.94 -8.08 -11.06
N ALA A 883 24.75 -8.66 -10.97
CA ALA A 883 24.49 -10.06 -11.27
C ALA A 883 24.41 -10.36 -12.78
N ALA A 884 24.13 -9.37 -13.62
CA ALA A 884 24.10 -9.52 -15.07
C ALA A 884 25.50 -9.70 -15.67
N ALA A 885 25.60 -10.45 -16.78
CA ALA A 885 26.86 -10.68 -17.46
C ALA A 885 27.50 -9.36 -17.95
N GLU A 886 28.81 -9.35 -18.12
CA GLU A 886 29.57 -8.15 -18.53
C GLU A 886 29.13 -7.64 -19.92
N GLY A 887 28.71 -8.54 -20.81
CA GLY A 887 28.19 -8.22 -22.14
C GLY A 887 26.69 -7.87 -22.20
N THR A 888 25.96 -7.89 -21.09
CA THR A 888 24.53 -7.51 -21.06
C THR A 888 24.38 -5.99 -21.11
N GLU A 889 23.65 -5.48 -22.10
CA GLU A 889 23.37 -4.05 -22.25
C GLU A 889 22.39 -3.57 -21.17
N VAL A 890 22.75 -2.50 -20.44
CA VAL A 890 21.87 -1.93 -19.40
C VAL A 890 21.03 -0.81 -20.00
N VAL A 891 19.71 -0.90 -19.92
CA VAL A 891 18.77 0.05 -20.57
C VAL A 891 18.07 0.90 -19.51
N ALA A 892 18.07 2.22 -19.67
CA ALA A 892 17.35 3.16 -18.83
C ALA A 892 17.08 4.49 -19.57
N ASP A 893 15.81 4.83 -19.82
CA ASP A 893 15.45 6.03 -20.59
C ASP A 893 15.48 7.34 -19.79
N GLY A 894 15.30 7.27 -18.47
CA GLY A 894 15.44 8.43 -17.57
C GLY A 894 16.90 8.83 -17.33
N PHE A 895 17.22 10.12 -17.51
CA PHE A 895 18.56 10.68 -17.29
C PHE A 895 19.07 10.41 -15.85
N SER A 896 18.18 10.54 -14.86
CA SER A 896 18.47 10.22 -13.45
C SER A 896 18.88 8.75 -13.23
N CYS A 897 18.22 7.78 -13.89
CA CYS A 897 18.58 6.38 -13.76
C CYS A 897 19.97 6.10 -14.34
N ARG A 898 20.26 6.58 -15.57
CA ARG A 898 21.59 6.42 -16.19
C ARG A 898 22.69 7.02 -15.32
N THR A 899 22.44 8.21 -14.78
CA THR A 899 23.40 8.91 -13.91
C THR A 899 23.68 8.15 -12.61
N GLN A 900 22.69 7.48 -12.01
CA GLN A 900 22.92 6.67 -10.81
C GLN A 900 23.81 5.46 -11.11
N ILE A 901 23.49 4.74 -12.19
CA ILE A 901 24.20 3.52 -12.59
C ILE A 901 25.66 3.86 -12.93
N GLU A 902 25.89 4.93 -13.70
CA GLU A 902 27.25 5.38 -14.05
C GLU A 902 28.05 5.82 -12.81
N GLN A 903 27.44 6.53 -11.85
CA GLN A 903 28.15 7.02 -10.65
C GLN A 903 28.42 5.94 -9.58
N LEU A 904 27.58 4.89 -9.48
CA LEU A 904 27.69 3.89 -8.40
C LEU A 904 28.18 2.51 -8.86
N ASP A 905 28.10 2.19 -10.15
CA ASP A 905 28.54 0.90 -10.72
C ASP A 905 29.56 1.06 -11.85
N GLY A 906 29.63 2.25 -12.48
CA GLY A 906 30.54 2.52 -13.60
C GLY A 906 30.09 1.94 -14.94
N ARG A 907 29.09 1.06 -14.99
CA ARG A 907 28.46 0.64 -16.24
C ARG A 907 27.76 1.82 -16.92
N ARG A 908 27.93 1.94 -18.24
CA ARG A 908 27.17 2.89 -19.05
C ARG A 908 25.79 2.29 -19.38
N ALA A 909 24.74 2.81 -18.74
CA ALA A 909 23.37 2.56 -19.19
C ALA A 909 23.04 3.38 -20.45
N LEU A 910 22.23 2.79 -21.34
CA LEU A 910 21.82 3.35 -22.63
C LEU A 910 20.35 3.74 -22.62
N HIS A 911 19.97 4.74 -23.42
CA HIS A 911 18.57 4.97 -23.75
C HIS A 911 18.12 4.00 -24.86
N LEU A 912 16.89 3.50 -24.83
CA LEU A 912 16.31 2.63 -25.87
C LEU A 912 16.56 3.14 -27.31
N ALA A 913 16.42 4.44 -27.55
CA ALA A 913 16.70 5.05 -28.86
C ALA A 913 18.13 4.82 -29.36
N GLU A 914 19.13 4.80 -28.47
CA GLU A 914 20.52 4.50 -28.84
C GLU A 914 20.71 3.05 -29.30
N LEU A 915 19.97 2.10 -28.71
CA LEU A 915 19.97 0.69 -29.12
C LEU A 915 19.20 0.50 -30.42
N LEU A 916 17.98 1.03 -30.53
CA LEU A 916 17.17 0.89 -31.75
C LEU A 916 17.82 1.58 -32.96
N ARG A 917 18.62 2.65 -32.77
CA ARG A 917 19.46 3.19 -33.86
C ARG A 917 20.45 2.16 -34.39
N ARG A 918 21.06 1.34 -33.52
CA ARG A 918 21.97 0.27 -33.99
C ARG A 918 21.21 -0.74 -34.84
N ALA A 919 19.94 -0.98 -34.53
CA ALA A 919 19.06 -1.93 -35.21
C ALA A 919 18.46 -1.41 -36.54
N LEU A 920 18.79 -0.19 -36.98
CA LEU A 920 18.34 0.30 -38.28
C LEU A 920 18.97 -0.50 -39.45
N PRO A 921 18.24 -0.68 -40.58
CA PRO A 921 18.73 -1.38 -41.78
C PRO A 921 19.98 -0.78 -42.44
#